data_AF-A0A8B2NVS4-F1
#
_entry.id   AF-A0A8B2NVS4-F1
#
_cell.length_a   1.000
_cell.length_b   1.000
_cell.length_c   1.000
_cell.angle_alpha   90.00
_cell.angle_beta   90.00
_cell.angle_gamma   90.00
#
_symmetry.space_group_name_H-M   'P 1'
#
loop_
_entity.id
_entity.type
_entity.pdbx_description
1 polymer ?
#
loop_
_entity_poly.entity_id
_entity_poly.type
_entity_poly.pdbx_seq_one_letter_code
_entity_poly.pdbx_strand_id
1 'polypeptide(L)'
;MRDLVVIAVDDLFNVWNYQRQFGVALQTPNLDRLAAMGVSFTNAQATTPLCSPSRAAALTGQSAFTTGVVTNKDAPRWHTDVDLAATLPAVLQAAGYETHGFGKLFHENPLPEGVASQLFDSYFSAPLGTYRPAVNGRFSVGTYGGAEKDLGDFITTKAAADLLRDYESDAPLSLMVGLKDPHVPLVSTQDYKDLYPLERIVVPEWLGDEPPAWMREFTRNGLWDTIVESGWGRLYIQGYFANISEMDARLGEILDAIEASGRDPVIAFWSDHGYMVGDHDLVGKFTPYEEATGAPLIFVDPESGARGVRHDGVVSLLDMMPTILDLVGVPIPETVEGHSLASVVSDPREPTDGFALTAIMGSISMRTPRFRITRYEDNTYELFDCRRDPAEAHNLVDVPRYDNVLTKLQNWLQAEAEDRGVTFFDRAKVVRFDATWGQQYFFSADTSDILSIDDEGGYDRGHSNNPVVRMPGWMEDFWFTAADANNAGQVYGNRLDNQIFGSGPGGYPPGGDDLLAGAGGSDRISGGPGDDTLMGGPGEDVLIGGDGNDSLRGGPGADVLDGGRGRDLASYWTSGSSVVADLRSRLQNTGEAAGDTYVNIQNLQGSKNDDHLGGDRGRNELSGGPGDDLLEGRHGNDTLAGGTGSDTLTGGTEDDELIGGPGKDLFVLGPHFGHDVIADFRPGTDRLDLRDLAFESVPDALDAFTANDGDAALHVRGDVLVLSGVDVGDLQAGDLLL
;
A
#
# COMPACT_ATOMS: atom_id res chain seq x y z
N MET A 1 -25.52 -36.97 7.76
CA MET A 1 -24.08 -37.19 7.59
C MET A 1 -23.90 -38.28 6.54
N ARG A 2 -23.22 -37.93 5.46
CA ARG A 2 -22.98 -38.74 4.26
C ARG A 2 -21.52 -38.51 3.85
N ASP A 3 -20.84 -39.50 3.29
CA ASP A 3 -19.45 -39.31 2.84
C ASP A 3 -19.36 -38.14 1.85
N LEU A 4 -18.27 -37.38 1.91
CA LEU A 4 -18.02 -36.16 1.15
C LEU A 4 -16.67 -36.24 0.43
N VAL A 5 -16.68 -35.87 -0.85
CA VAL A 5 -15.46 -35.59 -1.63
C VAL A 5 -15.53 -34.17 -2.19
N VAL A 6 -14.65 -33.28 -1.70
CA VAL A 6 -14.47 -31.93 -2.25
C VAL A 6 -13.25 -31.93 -3.18
N ILE A 7 -13.40 -31.38 -4.39
CA ILE A 7 -12.32 -31.23 -5.37
C ILE A 7 -12.23 -29.74 -5.72
N ALA A 8 -11.17 -29.09 -5.24
CA ALA A 8 -10.85 -27.70 -5.54
C ALA A 8 -9.79 -27.64 -6.65
N VAL A 9 -9.94 -26.70 -7.59
CA VAL A 9 -9.00 -26.46 -8.69
C VAL A 9 -8.50 -25.02 -8.63
N ASP A 10 -7.39 -24.71 -9.28
CA ASP A 10 -6.65 -23.45 -9.17
C ASP A 10 -6.48 -22.79 -10.54
N ASP A 11 -7.05 -21.60 -10.72
CA ASP A 11 -7.03 -20.84 -11.98
C ASP A 11 -7.72 -21.57 -13.16
N LEU A 12 -8.77 -22.36 -12.92
CA LEU A 12 -9.57 -23.00 -13.97
C LEU A 12 -10.77 -22.12 -14.39
N PHE A 13 -10.71 -21.53 -15.59
CA PHE A 13 -11.83 -20.79 -16.20
C PHE A 13 -13.12 -21.61 -16.31
N ASN A 14 -14.27 -20.93 -16.40
CA ASN A 14 -15.56 -21.57 -16.63
C ASN A 14 -15.62 -22.28 -18.01
N VAL A 15 -15.22 -23.55 -17.98
CA VAL A 15 -15.14 -24.48 -19.09
C VAL A 15 -16.49 -24.79 -19.76
N TRP A 16 -17.64 -24.45 -19.16
CA TRP A 16 -18.95 -24.57 -19.86
C TRP A 16 -19.20 -23.40 -20.79
N ASN A 17 -18.61 -22.24 -20.49
CA ASN A 17 -18.61 -21.02 -21.31
C ASN A 17 -17.47 -21.01 -22.34
N TYR A 18 -16.69 -22.11 -22.45
CA TYR A 18 -15.58 -22.24 -23.39
C TYR A 18 -15.96 -21.87 -24.84
N GLN A 19 -15.39 -20.77 -25.31
CA GLN A 19 -15.61 -20.29 -26.66
C GLN A 19 -14.71 -21.02 -27.66
N ARG A 20 -15.25 -21.38 -28.84
CA ARG A 20 -14.49 -22.04 -29.93
C ARG A 20 -13.44 -21.14 -30.60
N GLN A 21 -13.24 -19.93 -30.10
CA GLN A 21 -12.34 -18.91 -30.66
C GLN A 21 -10.89 -19.38 -30.78
N PHE A 22 -10.44 -20.27 -29.89
CA PHE A 22 -9.06 -20.77 -29.86
C PHE A 22 -8.73 -21.83 -30.93
N GLY A 23 -9.67 -22.19 -31.82
CA GLY A 23 -9.45 -23.09 -32.96
C GLY A 23 -9.32 -24.59 -32.64
N VAL A 24 -9.07 -24.93 -31.38
CA VAL A 24 -9.03 -26.30 -30.84
C VAL A 24 -10.22 -26.56 -29.90
N ALA A 25 -10.47 -27.84 -29.59
CA ALA A 25 -11.43 -28.23 -28.56
C ALA A 25 -10.69 -28.70 -27.31
N LEU A 26 -11.06 -28.17 -26.15
CA LEU A 26 -10.56 -28.62 -24.85
C LEU A 26 -10.87 -30.12 -24.64
N GLN A 27 -9.96 -30.86 -24.03
CA GLN A 27 -10.08 -32.31 -23.77
C GLN A 27 -10.21 -32.54 -22.26
N THR A 28 -11.46 -32.65 -21.78
CA THR A 28 -11.81 -32.82 -20.36
C THR A 28 -12.87 -33.94 -20.13
N PRO A 29 -12.56 -35.19 -20.51
CA PRO A 29 -13.52 -36.30 -20.45
C PRO A 29 -13.94 -36.74 -19.04
N ASN A 30 -13.08 -36.60 -18.01
CA ASN A 30 -13.44 -36.96 -16.64
C ASN A 30 -14.31 -35.88 -15.98
N LEU A 31 -14.12 -34.64 -16.39
CA LEU A 31 -14.94 -33.52 -15.97
C LEU A 31 -16.32 -33.53 -16.66
N ASP A 32 -16.39 -33.94 -17.94
CA ASP A 32 -17.66 -34.28 -18.61
C ASP A 32 -18.37 -35.46 -17.92
N ARG A 33 -17.62 -36.48 -17.46
CA ARG A 33 -18.15 -37.60 -16.64
C ARG A 33 -18.71 -37.11 -15.32
N LEU A 34 -18.02 -36.23 -14.60
CA LEU A 34 -18.52 -35.64 -13.35
C LEU A 34 -19.76 -34.76 -13.57
N ALA A 35 -19.77 -33.94 -14.62
CA ALA A 35 -20.95 -33.16 -15.01
C ALA A 35 -22.16 -34.06 -15.32
N ALA A 36 -21.93 -35.22 -15.95
CA ALA A 36 -22.97 -36.22 -16.19
C ALA A 36 -23.51 -36.92 -14.93
N MET A 37 -22.81 -36.84 -13.78
CA MET A 37 -23.23 -37.46 -12.53
C MET A 37 -24.23 -36.61 -11.72
N GLY A 38 -24.25 -35.28 -11.89
CA GLY A 38 -25.02 -34.37 -11.03
C GLY A 38 -25.53 -33.10 -11.72
N VAL A 39 -25.43 -31.97 -11.01
CA VAL A 39 -25.89 -30.64 -11.46
C VAL A 39 -24.69 -29.70 -11.58
N SER A 40 -24.46 -29.18 -12.79
CA SER A 40 -23.39 -28.24 -13.12
C SER A 40 -23.95 -26.82 -13.25
N PHE A 41 -23.46 -25.90 -12.41
CA PHE A 41 -23.81 -24.48 -12.48
C PHE A 41 -22.91 -23.82 -13.53
N THR A 42 -23.50 -23.20 -14.55
CA THR A 42 -22.80 -22.56 -15.68
C THR A 42 -22.49 -21.09 -15.46
N ASN A 43 -22.94 -20.54 -14.33
CA ASN A 43 -22.93 -19.13 -14.01
C ASN A 43 -22.56 -18.90 -12.53
N ALA A 44 -21.65 -19.73 -12.01
CA ALA A 44 -21.09 -19.59 -10.68
C ALA A 44 -19.94 -18.57 -10.69
N GLN A 45 -19.98 -17.63 -9.75
CA GLN A 45 -19.09 -16.46 -9.71
C GLN A 45 -18.24 -16.46 -8.44
N ALA A 46 -16.95 -16.26 -8.60
CA ALA A 46 -16.02 -16.04 -7.49
C ALA A 46 -16.30 -14.72 -6.77
N THR A 47 -16.17 -14.72 -5.44
CA THR A 47 -16.28 -13.53 -4.59
C THR A 47 -15.13 -12.55 -4.81
N THR A 48 -13.97 -13.04 -5.24
CA THR A 48 -12.80 -12.27 -5.65
C THR A 48 -12.01 -13.13 -6.64
N PRO A 49 -11.51 -12.60 -7.77
CA PRO A 49 -10.77 -13.38 -8.77
C PRO A 49 -9.30 -13.58 -8.34
N LEU A 50 -9.10 -14.04 -7.10
CA LEU A 50 -7.80 -14.27 -6.45
C LEU A 50 -7.89 -15.45 -5.48
N CYS A 51 -6.88 -16.32 -5.52
CA CYS A 51 -6.88 -17.58 -4.78
C CYS A 51 -7.16 -17.45 -3.28
N SER A 52 -6.44 -16.60 -2.56
CA SER A 52 -6.54 -16.49 -1.10
C SER A 52 -7.93 -16.02 -0.63
N PRO A 53 -8.44 -14.85 -1.05
CA PRO A 53 -9.78 -14.41 -0.66
C PRO A 53 -10.89 -15.34 -1.15
N SER A 54 -10.80 -15.88 -2.38
CA SER A 54 -11.86 -16.76 -2.89
C SER A 54 -11.88 -18.13 -2.19
N ARG A 55 -10.72 -18.72 -1.90
CA ARG A 55 -10.64 -19.99 -1.16
C ARG A 55 -11.03 -19.83 0.29
N ALA A 56 -10.65 -18.73 0.94
CA ALA A 56 -11.17 -18.39 2.25
C ALA A 56 -12.71 -18.31 2.19
N ALA A 57 -13.25 -17.50 1.28
CA ALA A 57 -14.69 -17.26 1.18
C ALA A 57 -15.52 -18.51 0.85
N ALA A 58 -15.06 -19.36 -0.06
CA ALA A 58 -15.73 -20.62 -0.37
C ALA A 58 -15.70 -21.60 0.83
N LEU A 59 -14.61 -21.61 1.61
CA LEU A 59 -14.40 -22.54 2.73
C LEU A 59 -14.86 -21.99 4.10
N THR A 60 -15.27 -20.72 4.21
CA THR A 60 -15.99 -20.16 5.38
C THR A 60 -17.45 -19.83 5.09
N GLY A 61 -17.83 -19.74 3.81
CA GLY A 61 -19.12 -19.20 3.40
C GLY A 61 -19.28 -17.69 3.66
N GLN A 62 -18.18 -16.96 3.88
CA GLN A 62 -18.15 -15.53 4.21
C GLN A 62 -17.39 -14.72 3.16
N SER A 63 -17.81 -13.50 2.86
CA SER A 63 -17.18 -12.68 1.82
C SER A 63 -15.84 -12.06 2.27
N ALA A 64 -15.10 -11.51 1.31
CA ALA A 64 -13.91 -10.70 1.57
C ALA A 64 -14.23 -9.45 2.44
N PHE A 65 -15.49 -8.99 2.44
CA PHE A 65 -15.96 -7.88 3.27
C PHE A 65 -16.02 -8.26 4.76
N THR A 66 -16.45 -9.48 5.07
CA THR A 66 -16.54 -10.00 6.46
C THR A 66 -15.23 -10.59 6.96
N THR A 67 -14.48 -11.28 6.09
CA THR A 67 -13.24 -11.99 6.47
C THR A 67 -12.00 -11.11 6.49
N GLY A 68 -12.03 -9.90 5.89
CA GLY A 68 -10.87 -9.03 5.73
C GLY A 68 -9.79 -9.57 4.78
N VAL A 69 -9.83 -10.85 4.40
CA VAL A 69 -8.91 -11.46 3.44
C VAL A 69 -9.22 -10.89 2.05
N VAL A 70 -8.31 -10.06 1.53
CA VAL A 70 -8.45 -9.37 0.22
C VAL A 70 -7.31 -9.64 -0.77
N THR A 71 -6.19 -10.22 -0.33
CA THR A 71 -4.97 -10.39 -1.17
C THR A 71 -4.29 -11.75 -0.97
N ASN A 72 -3.28 -12.04 -1.81
CA ASN A 72 -2.52 -13.30 -1.80
C ASN A 72 -1.16 -13.22 -1.09
N LYS A 73 -0.59 -12.04 -0.86
CA LYS A 73 0.82 -11.87 -0.47
C LYS A 73 1.05 -10.53 0.23
N ASP A 74 1.83 -10.53 1.31
CA ASP A 74 2.24 -9.36 2.14
C ASP A 74 1.16 -8.77 3.07
N ALA A 75 0.02 -9.44 3.21
CA ALA A 75 -0.94 -9.23 4.28
C ALA A 75 -0.57 -10.11 5.50
N PRO A 76 -1.27 -9.98 6.65
CA PRO A 76 -1.52 -11.14 7.49
C PRO A 76 -1.98 -12.38 6.68
N ARG A 77 -1.83 -13.56 7.26
CA ARG A 77 -2.19 -14.81 6.58
C ARG A 77 -3.69 -15.00 6.67
N TRP A 78 -4.33 -15.58 5.66
CA TRP A 78 -5.77 -15.86 5.70
C TRP A 78 -6.22 -16.54 7.01
N HIS A 79 -5.37 -17.40 7.58
CA HIS A 79 -5.58 -18.13 8.83
C HIS A 79 -5.37 -17.32 10.13
N THR A 80 -5.06 -16.03 10.05
CA THR A 80 -5.07 -15.10 11.20
C THR A 80 -6.28 -14.18 11.19
N ASP A 81 -6.98 -14.09 10.05
CA ASP A 81 -8.05 -13.12 9.82
C ASP A 81 -9.43 -13.82 9.84
N VAL A 82 -9.49 -15.11 9.50
CA VAL A 82 -10.70 -15.95 9.68
C VAL A 82 -10.65 -16.78 10.97
N ASP A 83 -11.82 -17.03 11.55
CA ASP A 83 -11.97 -18.08 12.57
C ASP A 83 -11.82 -19.46 11.92
N LEU A 84 -10.76 -20.18 12.29
CA LEU A 84 -10.51 -21.54 11.79
C LEU A 84 -11.64 -22.52 12.15
N ALA A 85 -12.31 -22.34 13.30
CA ALA A 85 -13.43 -23.18 13.71
C ALA A 85 -14.70 -22.95 12.87
N ALA A 86 -14.81 -21.81 12.20
CA ALA A 86 -15.90 -21.49 11.28
C ALA A 86 -15.65 -22.02 9.85
N THR A 87 -14.49 -22.62 9.55
CA THR A 87 -14.21 -23.19 8.23
C THR A 87 -14.91 -24.55 8.04
N LEU A 88 -15.35 -24.84 6.81
CA LEU A 88 -15.97 -26.09 6.38
C LEU A 88 -15.28 -27.36 6.94
N PRO A 89 -13.95 -27.57 6.81
CA PRO A 89 -13.31 -28.77 7.34
C PRO A 89 -13.39 -28.86 8.88
N ALA A 90 -13.23 -27.76 9.62
CA ALA A 90 -13.38 -27.75 11.08
C ALA A 90 -14.83 -27.98 11.53
N VAL A 91 -15.81 -27.41 10.82
CA VAL A 91 -17.26 -27.63 11.06
C VAL A 91 -17.64 -29.10 10.82
N LEU A 92 -17.06 -29.75 9.81
CA LEU A 92 -17.23 -31.19 9.56
C LEU A 92 -16.55 -32.04 10.64
N GLN A 93 -15.31 -31.72 11.04
CA GLN A 93 -14.64 -32.42 12.14
C GLN A 93 -15.44 -32.32 13.45
N ALA A 94 -15.97 -31.13 13.77
CA ALA A 94 -16.82 -30.89 14.92
C ALA A 94 -18.18 -31.62 14.85
N ALA A 95 -18.69 -31.88 13.65
CA ALA A 95 -19.87 -32.74 13.43
C ALA A 95 -19.56 -34.24 13.57
N GLY A 96 -18.29 -34.64 13.60
CA GLY A 96 -17.84 -36.03 13.76
C GLY A 96 -17.45 -36.74 12.46
N TYR A 97 -16.99 -36.00 11.45
CA TYR A 97 -16.33 -36.56 10.27
C TYR A 97 -14.86 -36.92 10.54
N GLU A 98 -14.34 -37.92 9.84
CA GLU A 98 -12.90 -38.11 9.68
C GLU A 98 -12.44 -37.25 8.50
N THR A 99 -11.54 -36.31 8.76
CA THR A 99 -11.23 -35.17 7.86
C THR A 99 -9.83 -35.29 7.27
N HIS A 100 -9.74 -35.42 5.94
CA HIS A 100 -8.47 -35.62 5.24
C HIS A 100 -8.27 -34.60 4.13
N GLY A 101 -7.27 -33.72 4.29
CA GLY A 101 -6.96 -32.64 3.35
C GLY A 101 -5.74 -32.95 2.48
N PHE A 102 -5.84 -32.67 1.18
CA PHE A 102 -4.79 -32.94 0.20
C PHE A 102 -4.54 -31.71 -0.67
N GLY A 103 -3.28 -31.29 -0.81
CA GLY A 103 -2.87 -30.27 -1.80
C GLY A 103 -3.36 -28.84 -1.53
N LYS A 104 -3.59 -28.06 -2.59
CA LYS A 104 -3.94 -26.63 -2.50
C LYS A 104 -5.44 -26.43 -2.22
N LEU A 105 -5.85 -26.62 -0.97
CA LEU A 105 -7.22 -26.31 -0.54
C LEU A 105 -7.38 -24.81 -0.31
N PHE A 106 -6.64 -24.26 0.65
CA PHE A 106 -6.42 -22.82 0.82
C PHE A 106 -5.24 -22.35 -0.03
N HIS A 107 -4.96 -21.04 -0.08
CA HIS A 107 -3.86 -20.51 -0.90
C HIS A 107 -2.47 -20.98 -0.42
N GLU A 108 -2.28 -21.06 0.89
CA GLU A 108 -1.05 -21.62 1.48
C GLU A 108 -0.98 -23.13 1.27
N ASN A 109 0.03 -23.57 0.52
CA ASN A 109 0.30 -24.97 0.25
C ASN A 109 1.82 -25.25 0.36
N PRO A 110 2.28 -26.14 1.26
CA PRO A 110 1.49 -26.81 2.32
C PRO A 110 1.00 -25.81 3.37
N LEU A 111 -0.13 -26.12 4.02
CA LEU A 111 -0.56 -25.43 5.23
C LEU A 111 0.50 -25.55 6.35
N PRO A 112 0.61 -24.55 7.24
CA PRO A 112 1.38 -24.68 8.48
C PRO A 112 0.84 -25.82 9.34
N GLU A 113 1.72 -26.61 9.97
CA GLU A 113 1.36 -27.80 10.76
C GLU A 113 0.33 -27.49 11.88
N GLY A 114 0.49 -26.36 12.57
CA GLY A 114 -0.43 -25.90 13.61
C GLY A 114 -1.77 -25.34 13.09
N VAL A 115 -1.90 -25.08 11.79
CA VAL A 115 -3.19 -24.75 11.14
C VAL A 115 -3.83 -26.03 10.61
N ALA A 116 -3.07 -26.84 9.87
CA ALA A 116 -3.53 -28.11 9.32
C ALA A 116 -4.14 -29.04 10.38
N SER A 117 -3.51 -29.14 11.56
CA SER A 117 -3.97 -29.98 12.69
C SER A 117 -5.18 -29.42 13.47
N GLN A 118 -5.65 -28.20 13.14
CA GLN A 118 -6.93 -27.66 13.63
C GLN A 118 -8.08 -27.85 12.62
N LEU A 119 -7.77 -28.31 11.41
CA LEU A 119 -8.73 -28.41 10.30
C LEU A 119 -8.91 -29.85 9.81
N PHE A 120 -7.87 -30.68 9.91
CA PHE A 120 -7.85 -32.04 9.37
C PHE A 120 -7.21 -33.03 10.35
N ASP A 121 -7.82 -34.20 10.49
CA ASP A 121 -7.22 -35.36 11.17
C ASP A 121 -5.96 -35.87 10.45
N SER A 122 -5.88 -35.66 9.13
CA SER A 122 -4.62 -35.73 8.38
C SER A 122 -4.57 -34.74 7.22
N TYR A 123 -3.45 -34.03 7.06
CA TYR A 123 -3.19 -33.20 5.89
C TYR A 123 -1.93 -33.67 5.15
N PHE A 124 -2.01 -33.77 3.82
CA PHE A 124 -0.88 -34.10 2.94
C PHE A 124 -0.73 -33.09 1.81
N SER A 125 0.52 -32.84 1.41
CA SER A 125 0.81 -32.18 0.15
C SER A 125 2.17 -32.64 -0.37
N ALA A 126 2.31 -32.75 -1.69
CA ALA A 126 3.58 -33.05 -2.32
C ALA A 126 4.64 -31.96 -2.01
N PRO A 127 5.95 -32.27 -2.04
CA PRO A 127 6.98 -31.27 -1.78
C PRO A 127 6.92 -30.13 -2.79
N LEU A 128 7.03 -28.86 -2.35
CA LEU A 128 6.81 -27.66 -3.17
C LEU A 128 7.52 -27.68 -4.55
N GLY A 129 8.75 -28.21 -4.63
CA GLY A 129 9.50 -28.32 -5.88
C GLY A 129 8.97 -29.36 -6.90
N THR A 130 8.00 -30.20 -6.53
CA THR A 130 7.33 -31.14 -7.45
C THR A 130 6.14 -30.50 -8.18
N TYR A 131 5.56 -29.44 -7.62
CA TYR A 131 4.48 -28.67 -8.25
C TYR A 131 5.03 -27.76 -9.37
N ARG A 132 5.38 -28.39 -10.50
CA ARG A 132 5.91 -27.78 -11.74
C ARG A 132 7.28 -27.11 -11.53
N PRO A 133 8.37 -27.91 -11.45
CA PRO A 133 9.72 -27.38 -11.25
C PRO A 133 10.14 -26.42 -12.38
N ALA A 134 10.94 -25.42 -12.04
CA ALA A 134 11.38 -24.38 -12.95
C ALA A 134 12.17 -24.96 -14.15
N VAL A 135 11.55 -24.95 -15.32
CA VAL A 135 12.22 -25.15 -16.61
C VAL A 135 12.83 -23.85 -17.10
N ASN A 136 13.88 -23.94 -17.94
CA ASN A 136 14.47 -22.79 -18.63
C ASN A 136 13.55 -22.29 -19.77
N GLY A 137 12.36 -21.78 -19.42
CA GLY A 137 11.35 -21.22 -20.32
C GLY A 137 11.00 -19.79 -19.95
N ARG A 138 10.85 -18.92 -20.95
CA ARG A 138 10.41 -17.52 -20.75
C ARG A 138 8.99 -17.53 -20.18
N PHE A 139 8.75 -16.81 -19.08
CA PHE A 139 7.50 -16.83 -18.31
C PHE A 139 6.99 -18.23 -17.90
N SER A 140 7.91 -19.18 -17.69
CA SER A 140 7.58 -20.51 -17.16
C SER A 140 6.56 -21.29 -18.02
N VAL A 141 6.56 -21.07 -19.34
CA VAL A 141 5.86 -21.92 -20.32
C VAL A 141 6.86 -22.94 -20.88
N GLY A 142 6.49 -24.22 -20.98
CA GLY A 142 7.44 -25.26 -21.41
C GLY A 142 6.84 -26.65 -21.61
N THR A 143 7.69 -27.65 -21.69
CA THR A 143 7.34 -29.09 -21.64
C THR A 143 8.11 -29.69 -20.47
N TYR A 144 7.45 -30.50 -19.63
CA TYR A 144 8.11 -31.22 -18.55
C TYR A 144 8.92 -32.40 -19.10
N GLY A 145 10.19 -32.49 -18.71
CA GLY A 145 11.12 -33.55 -19.14
C GLY A 145 11.28 -34.71 -18.16
N GLY A 146 10.56 -34.70 -17.04
CA GLY A 146 10.48 -35.84 -16.10
C GLY A 146 9.32 -36.77 -16.43
N ALA A 147 9.02 -37.70 -15.53
CA ALA A 147 7.83 -38.55 -15.63
C ALA A 147 6.64 -37.90 -14.91
N GLU A 148 5.45 -37.97 -15.49
CA GLU A 148 4.19 -37.42 -14.93
C GLU A 148 4.00 -37.71 -13.43
N LYS A 149 4.31 -38.96 -13.03
CA LYS A 149 4.24 -39.44 -11.64
C LYS A 149 5.11 -38.70 -10.61
N ASP A 150 6.01 -37.83 -11.06
CA ASP A 150 6.91 -37.03 -10.23
C ASP A 150 6.41 -35.57 -10.05
N LEU A 151 5.25 -35.23 -10.62
CA LEU A 151 4.58 -33.93 -10.48
C LEU A 151 3.67 -33.88 -9.23
N GLY A 152 3.58 -32.69 -8.63
CA GLY A 152 2.90 -32.49 -7.34
C GLY A 152 1.43 -32.87 -7.32
N ASP A 153 0.65 -32.53 -8.36
CA ASP A 153 -0.77 -32.88 -8.45
C ASP A 153 -0.98 -34.40 -8.61
N PHE A 154 -0.11 -35.11 -9.35
CA PHE A 154 -0.15 -36.58 -9.43
C PHE A 154 0.15 -37.23 -8.08
N ILE A 155 1.20 -36.77 -7.39
CA ILE A 155 1.57 -37.28 -6.07
C ILE A 155 0.42 -37.06 -5.07
N THR A 156 -0.29 -35.94 -5.20
CA THR A 156 -1.39 -35.54 -4.33
C THR A 156 -2.67 -36.31 -4.61
N THR A 157 -3.12 -36.43 -5.87
CA THR A 157 -4.31 -37.26 -6.18
C THR A 157 -4.06 -38.72 -5.91
N LYS A 158 -2.86 -39.23 -6.19
CA LYS A 158 -2.55 -40.62 -5.86
C LYS A 158 -2.66 -40.89 -4.36
N ALA A 159 -2.16 -39.99 -3.51
CA ALA A 159 -2.26 -40.14 -2.07
C ALA A 159 -3.73 -40.11 -1.57
N ALA A 160 -4.55 -39.20 -2.11
CA ALA A 160 -5.99 -39.13 -1.81
C ALA A 160 -6.76 -40.36 -2.32
N ALA A 161 -6.45 -40.81 -3.53
CA ALA A 161 -7.07 -41.95 -4.19
C ALA A 161 -6.70 -43.29 -3.54
N ASP A 162 -5.46 -43.44 -3.06
CA ASP A 162 -5.04 -44.61 -2.29
C ASP A 162 -5.72 -44.62 -0.90
N LEU A 163 -5.80 -43.47 -0.21
CA LEU A 163 -6.57 -43.36 1.05
C LEU A 163 -8.03 -43.78 0.83
N LEU A 164 -8.70 -43.25 -0.19
CA LEU A 164 -10.11 -43.53 -0.46
C LEU A 164 -10.40 -45.01 -0.77
N ARG A 165 -9.43 -45.73 -1.38
CA ARG A 165 -9.53 -47.17 -1.65
C ARG A 165 -9.36 -48.02 -0.38
N ASP A 166 -8.51 -47.58 0.55
CA ASP A 166 -8.13 -48.31 1.76
C ASP A 166 -8.89 -47.83 3.03
N TYR A 167 -9.87 -46.92 2.91
CA TYR A 167 -10.58 -46.30 4.03
C TYR A 167 -11.70 -47.20 4.63
N GLU A 168 -11.31 -48.06 5.57
CA GLU A 168 -12.18 -49.01 6.29
C GLU A 168 -12.93 -48.43 7.52
N SER A 169 -12.99 -47.09 7.69
CA SER A 169 -13.65 -46.47 8.86
C SER A 169 -15.18 -46.48 8.78
N ASP A 170 -15.84 -46.68 9.93
CA ASP A 170 -17.28 -46.49 10.15
C ASP A 170 -17.66 -45.00 10.29
N ALA A 171 -16.69 -44.09 10.44
CA ALA A 171 -16.93 -42.64 10.50
C ALA A 171 -17.22 -42.07 9.11
N PRO A 172 -18.11 -41.06 9.00
CA PRO A 172 -18.40 -40.43 7.72
C PRO A 172 -17.15 -39.69 7.21
N LEU A 173 -16.79 -39.94 5.96
CA LEU A 173 -15.56 -39.44 5.34
C LEU A 173 -15.74 -37.98 4.89
N SER A 174 -14.74 -37.14 5.16
CA SER A 174 -14.58 -35.82 4.52
C SER A 174 -13.22 -35.74 3.84
N LEU A 175 -13.16 -36.18 2.58
CA LEU A 175 -11.98 -36.10 1.74
C LEU A 175 -11.98 -34.78 0.95
N MET A 176 -10.93 -33.96 1.09
CA MET A 176 -10.78 -32.71 0.35
C MET A 176 -9.48 -32.73 -0.45
N VAL A 177 -9.55 -32.52 -1.77
CA VAL A 177 -8.42 -32.55 -2.70
C VAL A 177 -8.31 -31.23 -3.46
N GLY A 178 -7.21 -30.53 -3.29
CA GLY A 178 -6.88 -29.27 -3.95
C GLY A 178 -5.79 -29.45 -5.00
N LEU A 179 -6.16 -29.30 -6.27
CA LEU A 179 -5.26 -29.30 -7.41
C LEU A 179 -4.65 -27.91 -7.59
N LYS A 180 -3.39 -27.84 -8.04
CA LYS A 180 -2.73 -26.58 -8.42
C LYS A 180 -2.84 -26.33 -9.93
N ASP A 181 -3.07 -27.37 -10.71
CA ASP A 181 -3.25 -27.21 -12.15
C ASP A 181 -4.67 -26.69 -12.44
N PRO A 182 -4.88 -25.74 -13.37
CA PRO A 182 -3.93 -25.27 -14.38
C PRO A 182 -3.08 -24.01 -14.06
N HIS A 183 -3.02 -23.51 -12.83
CA HIS A 183 -2.21 -22.33 -12.45
C HIS A 183 -0.75 -22.41 -12.97
N VAL A 184 -0.20 -21.24 -13.37
CA VAL A 184 1.19 -21.11 -13.84
C VAL A 184 2.20 -21.69 -12.83
N PRO A 185 3.31 -22.35 -13.25
CA PRO A 185 3.84 -22.55 -14.61
C PRO A 185 2.98 -23.34 -15.61
N LEU A 186 3.08 -23.02 -16.91
CA LEU A 186 2.41 -23.75 -17.99
C LEU A 186 3.34 -24.82 -18.58
N VAL A 187 3.57 -25.89 -17.80
CA VAL A 187 4.61 -26.92 -18.04
C VAL A 187 4.06 -28.32 -17.78
N SER A 188 3.34 -28.88 -18.75
CA SER A 188 2.87 -30.27 -18.77
C SER A 188 3.82 -31.20 -19.54
N THR A 189 3.61 -32.52 -19.41
CA THR A 189 4.29 -33.52 -20.27
C THR A 189 3.98 -33.32 -21.75
N GLN A 190 4.77 -33.92 -22.65
CA GLN A 190 4.56 -33.75 -24.08
C GLN A 190 3.23 -34.36 -24.56
N ASP A 191 2.78 -35.45 -23.95
CA ASP A 191 1.57 -36.18 -24.35
C ASP A 191 0.31 -35.29 -24.23
N TYR A 192 0.18 -34.51 -23.15
CA TYR A 192 -0.92 -33.53 -23.00
C TYR A 192 -0.82 -32.36 -23.98
N LYS A 193 0.39 -32.01 -24.43
CA LYS A 193 0.60 -30.91 -25.41
C LYS A 193 0.32 -31.35 -26.84
N ASP A 194 0.54 -32.63 -27.16
CA ASP A 194 0.24 -33.21 -28.48
C ASP A 194 -1.27 -33.32 -28.75
N LEU A 195 -2.12 -33.24 -27.71
CA LEU A 195 -3.57 -33.03 -27.83
C LEU A 195 -3.92 -31.69 -28.50
N TYR A 196 -3.02 -30.70 -28.43
CA TYR A 196 -3.23 -29.32 -28.85
C TYR A 196 -2.16 -28.85 -29.87
N PRO A 197 -2.23 -29.29 -31.14
CA PRO A 197 -1.25 -28.91 -32.16
C PRO A 197 -1.22 -27.38 -32.41
N LEU A 198 -0.05 -26.77 -32.27
CA LEU A 198 0.15 -25.31 -32.31
C LEU A 198 -0.38 -24.66 -33.60
N GLU A 199 -0.34 -25.37 -34.74
CA GLU A 199 -0.82 -24.86 -36.02
C GLU A 199 -2.35 -24.73 -36.11
N ARG A 200 -3.07 -25.35 -35.17
CA ARG A 200 -4.54 -25.27 -35.05
C ARG A 200 -5.00 -24.24 -34.02
N ILE A 201 -4.11 -23.84 -33.11
CA ILE A 201 -4.42 -22.84 -32.10
C ILE A 201 -4.53 -21.47 -32.77
N VAL A 202 -5.67 -20.82 -32.52
CA VAL A 202 -5.93 -19.44 -32.84
C VAL A 202 -5.72 -18.63 -31.56
N VAL A 203 -4.95 -17.55 -31.65
CA VAL A 203 -4.96 -16.50 -30.63
C VAL A 203 -6.12 -15.57 -31.01
N PRO A 204 -7.07 -15.28 -30.12
CA PRO A 204 -8.14 -14.33 -30.41
C PRO A 204 -7.54 -12.93 -30.67
N GLU A 205 -8.26 -12.12 -31.44
CA GLU A 205 -8.01 -10.69 -31.64
C GLU A 205 -9.14 -9.95 -30.91
N TRP A 206 -8.81 -9.09 -29.95
CA TRP A 206 -9.85 -8.32 -29.26
C TRP A 206 -10.41 -7.23 -30.17
N LEU A 207 -11.75 -7.21 -30.30
CA LEU A 207 -12.50 -6.27 -31.16
C LEU A 207 -13.59 -5.52 -30.39
N GLY A 208 -13.57 -5.62 -29.06
CA GLY A 208 -14.45 -4.86 -28.16
C GLY A 208 -13.85 -3.53 -27.71
N ASP A 209 -14.47 -2.93 -26.71
CA ASP A 209 -14.00 -1.71 -26.06
C ASP A 209 -12.72 -1.98 -25.24
N GLU A 210 -11.89 -0.97 -25.05
CA GLU A 210 -10.65 -1.12 -24.27
C GLU A 210 -10.93 -1.13 -22.75
N PRO A 211 -10.41 -2.11 -22.00
CA PRO A 211 -10.63 -2.21 -20.56
C PRO A 211 -9.92 -1.08 -19.79
N PRO A 212 -10.38 -0.77 -18.55
CA PRO A 212 -9.79 0.26 -17.70
C PRO A 212 -8.27 0.18 -17.57
N ALA A 213 -7.60 1.33 -17.60
CA ALA A 213 -6.13 1.40 -17.70
C ALA A 213 -5.39 0.64 -16.58
N TRP A 214 -5.92 0.66 -15.35
CA TRP A 214 -5.36 -0.08 -14.21
C TRP A 214 -5.39 -1.60 -14.42
N MET A 215 -6.43 -2.16 -15.04
CA MET A 215 -6.47 -3.60 -15.34
C MET A 215 -5.36 -3.97 -16.31
N ARG A 216 -5.09 -3.09 -17.27
CA ARG A 216 -4.01 -3.27 -18.24
C ARG A 216 -2.64 -3.18 -17.57
N GLU A 217 -2.44 -2.31 -16.58
CA GLU A 217 -1.23 -2.35 -15.74
C GLU A 217 -1.05 -3.71 -15.07
N PHE A 218 -2.02 -4.15 -14.25
CA PHE A 218 -1.86 -5.34 -13.43
C PHE A 218 -1.81 -6.65 -14.23
N THR A 219 -2.55 -6.75 -15.34
CA THR A 219 -2.61 -7.97 -16.18
C THR A 219 -1.66 -7.94 -17.39
N ARG A 220 -1.55 -6.82 -18.12
CA ARG A 220 -0.62 -6.64 -19.24
C ARG A 220 0.78 -6.18 -18.76
N ASN A 221 1.30 -6.85 -17.73
CA ASN A 221 2.74 -6.80 -17.45
C ASN A 221 3.52 -7.43 -18.64
N GLY A 222 4.86 -7.36 -18.63
CA GLY A 222 5.72 -7.78 -19.77
C GLY A 222 5.58 -9.23 -20.28
N LEU A 223 4.76 -10.07 -19.61
CA LEU A 223 4.19 -11.30 -20.18
C LEU A 223 3.35 -11.01 -21.45
N TRP A 224 2.47 -10.01 -21.41
CA TRP A 224 1.54 -9.69 -22.51
C TRP A 224 2.25 -9.20 -23.76
N ASP A 225 3.16 -8.22 -23.61
CA ASP A 225 4.02 -7.76 -24.71
C ASP A 225 4.81 -8.92 -25.33
N THR A 226 5.25 -9.88 -24.50
CA THR A 226 5.89 -11.09 -25.01
C THR A 226 4.91 -12.02 -25.75
N ILE A 227 3.69 -12.19 -25.26
CA ILE A 227 2.63 -12.99 -25.89
C ILE A 227 2.29 -12.44 -27.28
N VAL A 228 2.16 -11.11 -27.40
CA VAL A 228 1.77 -10.42 -28.64
C VAL A 228 2.98 -10.14 -29.54
N GLU A 229 3.92 -9.30 -29.12
CA GLU A 229 5.03 -8.82 -29.99
C GLU A 229 6.00 -9.93 -30.37
N SER A 230 6.26 -10.89 -29.46
CA SER A 230 7.10 -12.05 -29.77
C SER A 230 6.32 -13.23 -30.36
N GLY A 231 4.99 -13.13 -30.53
CA GLY A 231 4.13 -14.16 -31.13
C GLY A 231 3.94 -15.43 -30.29
N TRP A 232 4.09 -15.34 -28.96
CA TRP A 232 4.05 -16.51 -28.06
C TRP A 232 2.65 -16.99 -27.67
N GLY A 233 1.56 -16.25 -27.98
CA GLY A 233 0.20 -16.60 -27.54
C GLY A 233 -0.23 -18.06 -27.80
N ARG A 234 0.15 -18.65 -28.94
CA ARG A 234 -0.12 -20.08 -29.22
C ARG A 234 0.51 -21.05 -28.22
N LEU A 235 1.74 -20.76 -27.77
CA LEU A 235 2.45 -21.58 -26.78
C LEU A 235 1.86 -21.41 -25.38
N TYR A 236 1.40 -20.20 -25.05
CA TYR A 236 0.71 -19.91 -23.80
C TYR A 236 -0.62 -20.67 -23.72
N ILE A 237 -1.48 -20.54 -24.74
CA ILE A 237 -2.75 -21.26 -24.85
C ILE A 237 -2.53 -22.79 -24.88
N GLN A 238 -1.52 -23.29 -25.63
CA GLN A 238 -1.18 -24.72 -25.62
C GLN A 238 -0.81 -25.22 -24.22
N GLY A 239 0.05 -24.49 -23.51
CA GLY A 239 0.50 -24.85 -22.17
C GLY A 239 -0.68 -24.90 -21.20
N TYR A 240 -1.54 -23.87 -21.22
CA TYR A 240 -2.70 -23.79 -20.34
C TYR A 240 -3.74 -24.90 -20.63
N PHE A 241 -4.06 -25.20 -21.89
CA PHE A 241 -4.98 -26.30 -22.21
C PHE A 241 -4.38 -27.68 -21.92
N ALA A 242 -3.05 -27.86 -22.07
CA ALA A 242 -2.37 -29.07 -21.65
C ALA A 242 -2.44 -29.26 -20.13
N ASN A 243 -2.25 -28.20 -19.34
CA ASN A 243 -2.44 -28.23 -17.89
C ASN A 243 -3.87 -28.69 -17.52
N ILE A 244 -4.90 -28.20 -18.23
CA ILE A 244 -6.30 -28.56 -17.94
C ILE A 244 -6.59 -30.03 -18.25
N SER A 245 -6.00 -30.59 -19.32
CA SER A 245 -6.12 -32.03 -19.59
C SER A 245 -5.33 -32.91 -18.63
N GLU A 246 -4.22 -32.41 -18.08
CA GLU A 246 -3.48 -33.07 -17.00
C GLU A 246 -4.30 -33.06 -15.71
N MET A 247 -4.91 -31.93 -15.34
CA MET A 247 -5.88 -31.77 -14.25
C MET A 247 -7.10 -32.70 -14.42
N ASP A 248 -7.66 -32.83 -15.62
CA ASP A 248 -8.76 -33.77 -15.89
C ASP A 248 -8.35 -35.23 -15.65
N ALA A 249 -7.13 -35.62 -16.02
CA ALA A 249 -6.61 -36.95 -15.72
C ALA A 249 -6.39 -37.19 -14.21
N ARG A 250 -6.09 -36.12 -13.44
CA ARG A 250 -6.04 -36.14 -11.97
C ARG A 250 -7.43 -36.30 -11.36
N LEU A 251 -8.43 -35.58 -11.87
CA LEU A 251 -9.85 -35.79 -11.50
C LEU A 251 -10.30 -37.23 -11.79
N GLY A 252 -9.94 -37.79 -12.95
CA GLY A 252 -10.24 -39.17 -13.32
C GLY A 252 -9.74 -40.21 -12.30
N GLU A 253 -8.53 -40.03 -11.75
CA GLU A 253 -7.98 -40.91 -10.71
C GLU A 253 -8.82 -40.90 -9.42
N ILE A 254 -9.37 -39.73 -9.04
CA ILE A 254 -10.27 -39.60 -7.88
C ILE A 254 -11.63 -40.26 -8.16
N LEU A 255 -12.23 -40.03 -9.34
CA LEU A 255 -13.51 -40.66 -9.71
C LEU A 255 -13.40 -42.19 -9.78
N ASP A 256 -12.31 -42.72 -10.33
CA ASP A 256 -12.02 -44.16 -10.34
C ASP A 256 -11.75 -44.72 -8.93
N ALA A 257 -11.25 -43.90 -7.99
CA ALA A 257 -11.10 -44.28 -6.59
C ALA A 257 -12.44 -44.31 -5.84
N ILE A 258 -13.36 -43.35 -6.12
CA ILE A 258 -14.73 -43.39 -5.60
C ILE A 258 -15.41 -44.69 -6.05
N GLU A 259 -15.45 -44.96 -7.36
CA GLU A 259 -16.06 -46.19 -7.90
C GLU A 259 -15.42 -47.47 -7.36
N ALA A 260 -14.08 -47.49 -7.17
CA ALA A 260 -13.37 -48.64 -6.61
C ALA A 260 -13.62 -48.85 -5.10
N SER A 261 -13.86 -47.79 -4.33
CA SER A 261 -14.17 -47.87 -2.89
C SER A 261 -15.54 -48.48 -2.60
N GLY A 262 -16.47 -48.39 -3.56
CA GLY A 262 -17.88 -48.79 -3.37
C GLY A 262 -18.69 -47.85 -2.46
N ARG A 263 -18.11 -46.72 -2.04
CA ARG A 263 -18.83 -45.62 -1.36
C ARG A 263 -19.57 -44.77 -2.40
N ASP A 264 -20.65 -44.13 -1.97
CA ASP A 264 -21.52 -43.27 -2.81
C ASP A 264 -21.59 -41.87 -2.17
N PRO A 265 -20.52 -41.04 -2.28
CA PRO A 265 -20.40 -39.78 -1.56
C PRO A 265 -21.15 -38.63 -2.26
N VAL A 266 -21.45 -37.58 -1.49
CA VAL A 266 -21.69 -36.24 -2.04
C VAL A 266 -20.38 -35.75 -2.65
N ILE A 267 -20.40 -35.25 -3.88
CA ILE A 267 -19.22 -34.68 -4.55
C ILE A 267 -19.44 -33.20 -4.80
N ALA A 268 -18.49 -32.36 -4.41
CA ALA A 268 -18.44 -30.94 -4.75
C ALA A 268 -17.17 -30.64 -5.54
N PHE A 269 -17.30 -30.09 -6.75
CA PHE A 269 -16.17 -29.67 -7.60
C PHE A 269 -16.27 -28.19 -7.91
N TRP A 270 -15.16 -27.46 -7.75
CA TRP A 270 -15.08 -26.01 -7.96
C TRP A 270 -13.68 -25.55 -8.41
N SER A 271 -13.60 -24.44 -9.13
CA SER A 271 -12.38 -23.62 -9.21
C SER A 271 -12.48 -22.46 -8.23
N ASP A 272 -11.34 -22.00 -7.70
CA ASP A 272 -11.32 -20.81 -6.85
C ASP A 272 -11.72 -19.52 -7.59
N HIS A 273 -11.34 -19.41 -8.86
CA HIS A 273 -11.83 -18.39 -9.79
C HIS A 273 -11.54 -18.78 -11.24
N GLY A 274 -11.86 -17.91 -12.19
CA GLY A 274 -11.58 -18.11 -13.61
C GLY A 274 -10.15 -17.75 -14.02
N TYR A 275 -9.90 -17.65 -15.34
CA TYR A 275 -8.62 -17.24 -15.92
C TYR A 275 -8.76 -16.72 -17.36
N MET A 276 -8.12 -15.59 -17.67
CA MET A 276 -8.10 -14.94 -18.99
C MET A 276 -6.88 -15.39 -19.80
N VAL A 277 -7.06 -15.64 -21.11
CA VAL A 277 -5.98 -16.16 -22.00
C VAL A 277 -5.84 -15.38 -23.31
N GLY A 278 -6.09 -14.07 -23.26
CA GLY A 278 -6.11 -13.13 -24.39
C GLY A 278 -7.44 -12.42 -24.58
N ASP A 279 -8.46 -12.83 -23.83
CA ASP A 279 -9.77 -12.20 -23.74
C ASP A 279 -9.64 -10.78 -23.16
N HIS A 280 -10.35 -9.78 -23.70
CA HIS A 280 -10.13 -8.34 -23.41
C HIS A 280 -8.70 -7.82 -23.70
N ASP A 281 -7.88 -8.57 -24.46
CA ASP A 281 -6.43 -8.41 -24.55
C ASP A 281 -5.74 -8.51 -23.17
N LEU A 282 -6.30 -9.28 -22.22
CA LEU A 282 -5.79 -9.47 -20.86
C LEU A 282 -5.39 -10.94 -20.61
N VAL A 283 -4.54 -11.16 -19.60
CA VAL A 283 -4.09 -12.50 -19.18
C VAL A 283 -4.08 -12.64 -17.67
N GLY A 284 -4.36 -13.85 -17.21
CA GLY A 284 -4.33 -14.18 -15.80
C GLY A 284 -5.69 -13.97 -15.13
N LYS A 285 -5.72 -13.09 -14.14
CA LYS A 285 -6.89 -12.83 -13.28
C LYS A 285 -6.88 -11.35 -12.89
N PHE A 286 -7.27 -10.97 -11.68
CA PHE A 286 -7.35 -9.55 -11.28
C PHE A 286 -8.31 -8.71 -12.15
N THR A 287 -9.43 -9.27 -12.64
CA THR A 287 -10.47 -8.49 -13.34
C THR A 287 -11.89 -8.93 -12.96
N PRO A 288 -12.90 -8.04 -13.10
CA PRO A 288 -14.31 -8.36 -12.86
C PRO A 288 -15.01 -8.96 -14.10
N TYR A 289 -14.28 -9.32 -15.16
CA TYR A 289 -14.82 -9.94 -16.38
C TYR A 289 -15.16 -11.43 -16.14
N GLU A 290 -16.17 -11.94 -16.84
CA GLU A 290 -16.66 -13.32 -16.74
C GLU A 290 -15.55 -14.39 -16.90
N GLU A 291 -14.54 -14.15 -17.72
CA GLU A 291 -13.42 -15.07 -17.91
C GLU A 291 -12.58 -15.23 -16.63
N ALA A 292 -12.51 -14.20 -15.76
CA ALA A 292 -11.75 -14.22 -14.51
C ALA A 292 -12.63 -14.49 -13.27
N THR A 293 -13.91 -14.13 -13.29
CA THR A 293 -14.83 -14.34 -12.16
C THR A 293 -15.60 -15.64 -12.26
N GLY A 294 -15.93 -16.07 -13.48
CA GLY A 294 -16.70 -17.29 -13.73
C GLY A 294 -15.88 -18.55 -13.45
N ALA A 295 -16.37 -19.36 -12.51
CA ALA A 295 -15.79 -20.65 -12.14
C ALA A 295 -16.74 -21.81 -12.53
N PRO A 296 -16.22 -22.99 -12.91
CA PRO A 296 -17.03 -24.19 -12.96
C PRO A 296 -17.41 -24.61 -11.52
N LEU A 297 -18.69 -24.93 -11.29
CA LEU A 297 -19.20 -25.47 -10.03
C LEU A 297 -20.11 -26.67 -10.33
N ILE A 298 -19.88 -27.80 -9.67
CA ILE A 298 -20.67 -29.04 -9.83
C ILE A 298 -20.97 -29.63 -8.46
N PHE A 299 -22.23 -30.00 -8.22
CA PHE A 299 -22.63 -30.85 -7.11
C PHE A 299 -23.21 -32.17 -7.61
N VAL A 300 -22.74 -33.28 -7.03
CA VAL A 300 -23.36 -34.60 -7.14
C VAL A 300 -23.95 -34.96 -5.79
N ASP A 301 -25.26 -35.12 -5.75
CA ASP A 301 -25.95 -35.79 -4.64
C ASP A 301 -26.37 -37.20 -5.13
N PRO A 302 -25.91 -38.28 -4.47
CA PRO A 302 -26.25 -39.65 -4.88
C PRO A 302 -27.77 -39.95 -4.78
N GLU A 303 -28.46 -39.30 -3.84
CA GLU A 303 -29.92 -39.43 -3.62
C GLU A 303 -30.74 -38.49 -4.52
N SER A 304 -30.12 -37.50 -5.18
CA SER A 304 -30.82 -36.65 -6.14
C SER A 304 -31.15 -37.41 -7.44
N GLY A 305 -32.34 -37.12 -7.97
CA GLY A 305 -32.75 -37.56 -9.30
C GLY A 305 -32.17 -36.72 -10.45
N ALA A 306 -31.53 -35.59 -10.16
CA ALA A 306 -30.96 -34.68 -11.16
C ALA A 306 -29.52 -35.07 -11.51
N ARG A 307 -29.30 -35.54 -12.74
CA ARG A 307 -27.98 -35.96 -13.25
C ARG A 307 -27.78 -35.48 -14.69
N GLY A 308 -26.60 -34.95 -15.01
CA GLY A 308 -26.29 -34.38 -16.32
C GLY A 308 -27.01 -33.06 -16.61
N VAL A 309 -27.40 -32.31 -15.56
CA VAL A 309 -28.15 -31.06 -15.70
C VAL A 309 -27.20 -29.87 -15.69
N ARG A 310 -27.37 -28.94 -16.63
CA ARG A 310 -26.73 -27.62 -16.60
C ARG A 310 -27.73 -26.58 -16.11
N HIS A 311 -27.32 -25.75 -15.15
CA HIS A 311 -28.15 -24.72 -14.54
C HIS A 311 -27.55 -23.32 -14.76
N ASP A 312 -28.28 -22.46 -15.47
CA ASP A 312 -27.81 -21.14 -15.93
C ASP A 312 -28.14 -19.97 -14.98
N GLY A 313 -28.79 -20.25 -13.85
CA GLY A 313 -28.99 -19.27 -12.78
C GLY A 313 -27.66 -18.87 -12.14
N VAL A 314 -27.50 -17.57 -11.86
CA VAL A 314 -26.32 -17.03 -11.17
C VAL A 314 -26.26 -17.60 -9.75
N VAL A 315 -25.06 -17.98 -9.30
CA VAL A 315 -24.74 -18.40 -7.93
C VAL A 315 -23.38 -17.85 -7.52
N SER A 316 -23.10 -17.75 -6.22
CA SER A 316 -21.82 -17.34 -5.67
C SER A 316 -20.99 -18.55 -5.22
N LEU A 317 -19.66 -18.42 -5.17
CA LEU A 317 -18.84 -19.40 -4.45
C LEU A 317 -19.05 -19.36 -2.92
N LEU A 318 -19.68 -18.31 -2.37
CA LEU A 318 -20.18 -18.30 -0.97
C LEU A 318 -21.16 -19.45 -0.72
N ASP A 319 -21.94 -19.83 -1.74
CA ASP A 319 -22.98 -20.85 -1.65
C ASP A 319 -22.38 -22.26 -1.47
N MET A 320 -21.06 -22.43 -1.67
CA MET A 320 -20.40 -23.72 -1.65
C MET A 320 -20.47 -24.40 -0.27
N MET A 321 -19.98 -23.75 0.79
CA MET A 321 -20.03 -24.28 2.16
C MET A 321 -21.45 -24.60 2.64
N PRO A 322 -22.45 -23.69 2.58
CA PRO A 322 -23.81 -23.98 3.03
C PRO A 322 -24.46 -25.11 2.21
N THR A 323 -24.23 -25.16 0.89
CA THR A 323 -24.71 -26.27 0.05
C THR A 323 -24.10 -27.60 0.47
N ILE A 324 -22.79 -27.66 0.71
CA ILE A 324 -22.12 -28.88 1.15
C ILE A 324 -22.70 -29.35 2.50
N LEU A 325 -22.80 -28.46 3.48
CA LEU A 325 -23.30 -28.78 4.82
C LEU A 325 -24.74 -29.31 4.79
N ASP A 326 -25.64 -28.64 4.06
CA ASP A 326 -27.03 -29.05 3.89
C ASP A 326 -27.14 -30.41 3.20
N LEU A 327 -26.42 -30.60 2.08
CA LEU A 327 -26.36 -31.89 1.37
C LEU A 327 -25.85 -33.02 2.26
N VAL A 328 -24.79 -32.82 3.06
CA VAL A 328 -24.32 -33.88 3.96
C VAL A 328 -25.15 -34.00 5.25
N GLY A 329 -26.10 -33.09 5.49
CA GLY A 329 -26.97 -33.08 6.67
C GLY A 329 -26.25 -32.68 7.95
N VAL A 330 -25.47 -31.60 7.89
CA VAL A 330 -24.82 -30.90 9.02
C VAL A 330 -25.40 -29.48 9.10
N PRO A 331 -25.69 -28.93 10.30
CA PRO A 331 -26.23 -27.58 10.42
C PRO A 331 -25.28 -26.51 9.85
N ILE A 332 -25.84 -25.56 9.08
CA ILE A 332 -25.11 -24.38 8.60
C ILE A 332 -24.90 -23.40 9.79
N PRO A 333 -23.67 -22.90 10.05
CA PRO A 333 -23.42 -21.88 11.05
C PRO A 333 -24.13 -20.55 10.76
N GLU A 334 -24.56 -19.83 11.80
CA GLU A 334 -25.16 -18.48 11.69
C GLU A 334 -24.19 -17.41 11.14
N THR A 335 -22.91 -17.74 11.00
CA THR A 335 -21.86 -16.87 10.46
C THR A 335 -21.74 -16.89 8.93
N VAL A 336 -22.45 -17.79 8.24
CA VAL A 336 -22.39 -17.98 6.77
C VAL A 336 -23.29 -16.97 6.05
N GLU A 337 -22.75 -16.31 5.02
CA GLU A 337 -23.45 -15.34 4.15
C GLU A 337 -24.08 -15.99 2.91
N GLY A 338 -23.52 -17.09 2.43
CA GLY A 338 -24.01 -17.80 1.24
C GLY A 338 -25.30 -18.59 1.49
N HIS A 339 -26.02 -18.93 0.43
CA HIS A 339 -27.27 -19.68 0.52
C HIS A 339 -27.10 -21.14 0.04
N SER A 340 -27.86 -22.06 0.63
CA SER A 340 -27.82 -23.48 0.22
C SER A 340 -28.53 -23.69 -1.12
N LEU A 341 -27.80 -24.25 -2.08
CA LEU A 341 -28.30 -24.69 -3.38
C LEU A 341 -28.82 -26.14 -3.35
N ALA A 342 -28.88 -26.81 -2.19
CA ALA A 342 -29.27 -28.22 -2.08
C ALA A 342 -30.69 -28.49 -2.64
N SER A 343 -31.58 -27.49 -2.55
CA SER A 343 -32.89 -27.49 -3.20
C SER A 343 -32.79 -27.54 -4.72
N VAL A 344 -31.92 -26.72 -5.32
CA VAL A 344 -31.64 -26.67 -6.78
C VAL A 344 -30.88 -27.91 -7.25
N VAL A 345 -30.02 -28.49 -6.42
CA VAL A 345 -29.35 -29.79 -6.68
C VAL A 345 -30.35 -30.96 -6.66
N SER A 346 -31.42 -30.85 -5.85
CA SER A 346 -32.51 -31.83 -5.80
C SER A 346 -33.52 -31.64 -6.94
N ASP A 347 -33.86 -30.40 -7.27
CA ASP A 347 -34.79 -30.02 -8.34
C ASP A 347 -34.29 -28.75 -9.08
N PRO A 348 -33.56 -28.90 -10.21
CA PRO A 348 -33.01 -27.79 -11.00
C PRO A 348 -34.05 -26.89 -11.72
N ARG A 349 -35.26 -26.82 -11.18
CA ARG A 349 -36.33 -25.88 -11.55
C ARG A 349 -36.59 -24.85 -10.46
N GLU A 350 -36.10 -25.08 -9.24
CA GLU A 350 -36.11 -24.08 -8.17
C GLU A 350 -35.16 -22.92 -8.54
N PRO A 351 -35.50 -21.66 -8.17
CA PRO A 351 -34.67 -20.51 -8.48
C PRO A 351 -33.42 -20.46 -7.60
N THR A 352 -32.35 -19.89 -8.14
CA THR A 352 -31.26 -19.31 -7.34
C THR A 352 -31.58 -17.85 -7.03
N ASP A 353 -30.80 -17.20 -6.17
CA ASP A 353 -30.94 -15.76 -5.86
C ASP A 353 -30.90 -14.87 -7.12
N GLY A 354 -30.27 -15.38 -8.18
CA GLY A 354 -30.22 -14.71 -9.48
C GLY A 354 -29.19 -13.59 -9.55
N PHE A 355 -28.38 -13.37 -8.52
CA PHE A 355 -27.22 -12.51 -8.60
C PHE A 355 -26.03 -13.08 -7.82
N ALA A 356 -24.85 -12.51 -8.06
CA ALA A 356 -23.65 -12.71 -7.25
C ALA A 356 -22.83 -11.41 -7.24
N LEU A 357 -22.06 -11.21 -6.16
CA LEU A 357 -21.15 -10.09 -5.99
C LEU A 357 -19.69 -10.56 -6.09
N THR A 358 -18.86 -9.78 -6.77
CA THR A 358 -17.41 -9.94 -6.81
C THR A 358 -16.73 -8.65 -6.37
N ALA A 359 -15.92 -8.73 -5.33
CA ALA A 359 -15.01 -7.68 -4.90
C ALA A 359 -13.67 -7.79 -5.65
N ILE A 360 -13.06 -6.66 -6.02
CA ILE A 360 -11.68 -6.60 -6.47
C ILE A 360 -11.15 -5.16 -6.44
N MET A 361 -9.99 -4.92 -5.79
CA MET A 361 -9.23 -3.65 -5.87
C MET A 361 -10.14 -2.43 -5.73
N GLY A 362 -10.73 -2.33 -4.52
CA GLY A 362 -11.72 -1.32 -4.10
C GLY A 362 -12.98 -1.20 -4.96
N SER A 363 -13.12 -2.05 -5.98
CA SER A 363 -14.19 -2.08 -6.97
C SER A 363 -15.11 -3.26 -6.68
N ILE A 364 -16.36 -3.14 -7.11
CA ILE A 364 -17.38 -4.18 -6.92
C ILE A 364 -18.15 -4.43 -8.22
N SER A 365 -18.39 -5.70 -8.48
CA SER A 365 -19.14 -6.20 -9.62
C SER A 365 -20.39 -6.93 -9.13
N MET A 366 -21.55 -6.64 -9.71
CA MET A 366 -22.76 -7.45 -9.54
C MET A 366 -23.12 -8.12 -10.85
N ARG A 367 -23.11 -9.45 -10.85
CA ARG A 367 -23.59 -10.28 -11.94
C ARG A 367 -25.04 -10.66 -11.69
N THR A 368 -25.91 -10.46 -12.67
CA THR A 368 -27.35 -10.84 -12.68
C THR A 368 -27.61 -11.82 -13.84
N PRO A 369 -28.81 -12.40 -14.08
CA PRO A 369 -28.98 -13.43 -15.12
C PRO A 369 -28.96 -12.87 -16.56
N ARG A 370 -28.71 -11.56 -16.72
CA ARG A 370 -28.63 -10.88 -18.01
C ARG A 370 -27.55 -9.82 -18.09
N PHE A 371 -27.28 -9.11 -17.01
CA PHE A 371 -26.33 -7.99 -16.98
C PHE A 371 -25.22 -8.23 -15.97
N ARG A 372 -24.02 -7.73 -16.25
CA ARG A 372 -23.01 -7.38 -15.26
C ARG A 372 -22.97 -5.87 -15.15
N ILE A 373 -22.96 -5.35 -13.93
CA ILE A 373 -22.58 -3.97 -13.64
C ILE A 373 -21.33 -4.00 -12.77
N THR A 374 -20.38 -3.11 -13.04
CA THR A 374 -19.22 -2.92 -12.16
C THR A 374 -19.09 -1.45 -11.81
N ARG A 375 -18.85 -1.15 -10.54
CA ARG A 375 -18.46 0.16 -10.04
C ARG A 375 -17.00 0.11 -9.62
N TYR A 376 -16.20 1.02 -10.13
CA TYR A 376 -14.81 1.18 -9.73
C TYR A 376 -14.70 2.08 -8.47
N GLU A 377 -13.59 2.01 -7.73
CA GLU A 377 -13.20 3.01 -6.69
C GLU A 377 -13.45 4.46 -7.20
N ASP A 378 -13.06 4.60 -8.45
CA ASP A 378 -13.18 5.69 -9.39
C ASP A 378 -14.64 6.18 -9.64
N ASN A 379 -15.67 5.46 -9.21
CA ASN A 379 -17.09 5.81 -9.38
C ASN A 379 -17.60 5.93 -10.83
N THR A 380 -16.79 5.64 -11.85
CA THR A 380 -17.33 5.25 -13.15
C THR A 380 -17.91 3.84 -13.09
N TYR A 381 -18.69 3.50 -14.11
CA TYR A 381 -19.39 2.23 -14.22
C TYR A 381 -19.15 1.58 -15.58
N GLU A 382 -19.04 0.26 -15.57
CA GLU A 382 -19.26 -0.57 -16.75
C GLU A 382 -20.61 -1.28 -16.65
N LEU A 383 -21.26 -1.49 -17.79
CA LEU A 383 -22.52 -2.23 -17.90
C LEU A 383 -22.51 -3.11 -19.15
N PHE A 384 -22.64 -4.42 -18.99
CA PHE A 384 -22.68 -5.38 -20.11
C PHE A 384 -24.01 -6.15 -20.13
N ASP A 385 -24.55 -6.46 -21.32
CA ASP A 385 -25.77 -7.26 -21.53
C ASP A 385 -25.34 -8.68 -21.91
N CYS A 386 -24.72 -9.39 -20.95
CA CYS A 386 -24.01 -10.67 -21.08
C CYS A 386 -24.84 -11.80 -21.75
N ARG A 387 -26.17 -11.64 -21.88
CA ARG A 387 -27.04 -12.55 -22.66
C ARG A 387 -27.01 -12.30 -24.18
N ARG A 388 -26.65 -11.08 -24.60
CA ARG A 388 -26.53 -10.65 -26.00
C ARG A 388 -25.08 -10.47 -26.43
N ASP A 389 -24.23 -10.12 -25.47
CA ASP A 389 -22.81 -9.90 -25.62
C ASP A 389 -22.07 -10.69 -24.52
N PRO A 390 -21.98 -12.03 -24.65
CA PRO A 390 -21.45 -12.92 -23.62
C PRO A 390 -19.92 -12.88 -23.49
N ALA A 391 -19.25 -12.19 -24.40
CA ALA A 391 -17.82 -11.87 -24.32
C ALA A 391 -17.60 -10.43 -23.82
N GLU A 392 -18.64 -9.77 -23.32
CA GLU A 392 -18.62 -8.43 -22.71
C GLU A 392 -17.86 -7.38 -23.55
N ALA A 393 -18.04 -7.44 -24.87
CA ALA A 393 -17.25 -6.65 -25.82
C ALA A 393 -17.66 -5.17 -25.89
N HIS A 394 -18.87 -4.81 -25.47
CA HIS A 394 -19.39 -3.44 -25.59
C HIS A 394 -20.00 -2.92 -24.29
N ASN A 395 -19.37 -1.89 -23.70
CA ASN A 395 -19.87 -1.19 -22.52
C ASN A 395 -21.09 -0.34 -22.89
N LEU A 396 -22.15 -0.50 -22.10
CA LEU A 396 -23.47 0.07 -22.36
C LEU A 396 -23.79 1.32 -21.52
N VAL A 397 -22.83 1.78 -20.71
CA VAL A 397 -23.01 2.92 -19.78
C VAL A 397 -23.47 4.21 -20.49
N ASP A 398 -22.92 4.50 -21.68
CA ASP A 398 -23.23 5.69 -22.48
C ASP A 398 -24.32 5.46 -23.55
N VAL A 399 -25.06 4.35 -23.50
CA VAL A 399 -25.98 3.93 -24.57
C VAL A 399 -27.45 4.22 -24.19
N PRO A 400 -28.11 5.28 -24.72
CA PRO A 400 -29.35 5.88 -24.15
C PRO A 400 -30.60 5.01 -24.04
N ARG A 401 -30.55 3.76 -24.52
CA ARG A 401 -31.62 2.76 -24.36
C ARG A 401 -31.49 1.97 -23.06
N TYR A 402 -30.37 2.10 -22.35
CA TYR A 402 -30.06 1.35 -21.13
C TYR A 402 -30.07 2.19 -19.85
N ASP A 403 -30.25 3.52 -19.89
CA ASP A 403 -30.24 4.41 -18.72
C ASP A 403 -31.14 3.91 -17.58
N ASN A 404 -32.37 3.53 -17.91
CA ASN A 404 -33.37 2.98 -16.97
C ASN A 404 -33.01 1.59 -16.41
N VAL A 405 -32.02 0.91 -16.98
CA VAL A 405 -31.41 -0.33 -16.49
C VAL A 405 -30.18 0.01 -15.65
N LEU A 406 -29.29 0.87 -16.15
CA LEU A 406 -28.11 1.37 -15.47
C LEU A 406 -28.47 1.94 -14.08
N THR A 407 -29.36 2.93 -13.99
CA THR A 407 -29.76 3.53 -12.70
C THR A 407 -30.38 2.52 -11.73
N LYS A 408 -31.07 1.48 -12.23
CA LYS A 408 -31.60 0.43 -11.35
C LYS A 408 -30.51 -0.49 -10.82
N LEU A 409 -29.57 -0.89 -11.68
CA LEU A 409 -28.45 -1.73 -11.31
C LEU A 409 -27.46 -0.98 -10.41
N GLN A 410 -27.26 0.33 -10.61
CA GLN A 410 -26.50 1.21 -9.72
C GLN A 410 -27.13 1.27 -8.33
N ASN A 411 -28.43 1.56 -8.23
CA ASN A 411 -29.14 1.63 -6.95
C ASN A 411 -29.21 0.26 -6.24
N TRP A 412 -29.30 -0.84 -6.99
CA TRP A 412 -29.28 -2.19 -6.41
C TRP A 412 -27.87 -2.56 -5.92
N LEU A 413 -26.83 -2.35 -6.74
CA LEU A 413 -25.43 -2.55 -6.36
C LEU A 413 -25.03 -1.70 -5.13
N GLN A 414 -25.52 -0.46 -5.04
CA GLN A 414 -25.36 0.40 -3.86
C GLN A 414 -25.93 -0.30 -2.62
N ALA A 415 -27.22 -0.67 -2.66
CA ALA A 415 -27.92 -1.25 -1.51
C ALA A 415 -27.33 -2.61 -1.07
N GLU A 416 -26.93 -3.46 -2.01
CA GLU A 416 -26.30 -4.76 -1.70
C GLU A 416 -24.93 -4.59 -1.02
N ALA A 417 -24.20 -3.51 -1.29
CA ALA A 417 -22.95 -3.22 -0.61
C ALA A 417 -23.18 -2.54 0.74
N GLU A 418 -24.12 -1.59 0.83
CA GLU A 418 -24.55 -0.94 2.09
C GLU A 418 -25.01 -1.97 3.14
N ASP A 419 -25.79 -2.98 2.72
CA ASP A 419 -26.25 -4.09 3.58
C ASP A 419 -25.07 -4.96 4.11
N ARG A 420 -23.95 -4.96 3.38
CA ARG A 420 -22.69 -5.64 3.73
C ARG A 420 -21.64 -4.70 4.33
N GLY A 421 -22.05 -3.50 4.76
CA GLY A 421 -21.17 -2.51 5.41
C GLY A 421 -20.18 -1.80 4.47
N VAL A 422 -20.33 -1.93 3.14
CA VAL A 422 -19.44 -1.32 2.15
C VAL A 422 -19.95 0.06 1.76
N THR A 423 -19.29 1.11 2.26
CA THR A 423 -19.59 2.50 1.90
C THR A 423 -18.78 2.94 0.67
N PHE A 424 -19.44 3.53 -0.31
CA PHE A 424 -18.78 4.08 -1.49
C PHE A 424 -18.55 5.58 -1.40
N PHE A 425 -17.37 6.01 -1.81
CA PHE A 425 -17.03 7.42 -2.01
C PHE A 425 -17.91 8.12 -3.08
N ASP A 426 -18.03 9.43 -2.97
CA ASP A 426 -18.66 10.30 -3.99
C ASP A 426 -17.60 11.21 -4.64
N ARG A 427 -17.34 10.97 -5.93
CA ARG A 427 -16.36 11.74 -6.71
C ARG A 427 -16.73 13.20 -6.94
N ALA A 428 -17.94 13.65 -6.62
CA ALA A 428 -18.30 15.06 -6.68
C ALA A 428 -17.58 15.94 -5.62
N LYS A 429 -16.81 15.34 -4.69
CA LYS A 429 -16.24 16.04 -3.53
C LYS A 429 -14.70 16.18 -3.49
N VAL A 430 -13.92 15.41 -4.26
CA VAL A 430 -12.43 15.39 -4.16
C VAL A 430 -11.74 15.36 -5.55
N VAL A 431 -10.50 15.89 -5.60
CA VAL A 431 -9.65 16.11 -6.79
C VAL A 431 -8.69 14.91 -7.01
N ARG A 432 -8.26 14.66 -8.26
CA ARG A 432 -7.29 13.60 -8.67
C ARG A 432 -5.95 14.20 -9.13
N PHE A 433 -4.79 13.53 -9.10
CA PHE A 433 -4.24 12.48 -10.01
C PHE A 433 -2.73 12.34 -9.64
N ASP A 434 -1.85 11.37 -9.98
CA ASP A 434 -1.78 9.94 -10.43
C ASP A 434 -0.25 9.61 -10.49
N ALA A 435 0.34 8.40 -10.43
CA ALA A 435 -0.06 7.00 -10.10
C ALA A 435 1.26 6.15 -9.91
N THR A 436 1.23 4.81 -10.04
CA THR A 436 2.37 3.82 -10.06
C THR A 436 3.15 3.60 -8.74
N TRP A 437 3.41 2.39 -8.21
CA TRP A 437 2.97 0.99 -8.43
C TRP A 437 3.19 0.23 -7.09
N GLY A 438 2.35 -0.73 -6.64
CA GLY A 438 2.69 -1.48 -5.40
C GLY A 438 1.76 -2.58 -4.85
N GLN A 439 0.48 -2.26 -4.58
CA GLN A 439 -0.45 -3.01 -3.68
C GLN A 439 -0.07 -2.89 -2.17
N GLN A 440 -1.00 -2.92 -1.21
CA GLN A 440 -2.39 -3.42 -1.23
C GLN A 440 -3.47 -2.36 -0.97
N TYR A 441 -4.73 -2.79 -1.11
CA TYR A 441 -5.96 -2.00 -0.94
C TYR A 441 -6.86 -2.69 0.09
N PHE A 442 -7.53 -1.91 0.95
CA PHE A 442 -8.55 -2.40 1.88
C PHE A 442 -9.88 -1.67 1.68
N PHE A 443 -10.99 -2.34 1.95
CA PHE A 443 -12.30 -1.71 2.04
C PHE A 443 -12.44 -1.04 3.40
N SER A 444 -12.93 0.20 3.43
CA SER A 444 -13.39 0.86 4.66
C SER A 444 -14.91 1.01 4.63
N ALA A 445 -15.55 0.79 5.78
CA ALA A 445 -16.97 1.06 5.97
C ALA A 445 -17.28 2.56 6.09
N ASP A 446 -16.26 3.42 6.29
CA ASP A 446 -16.40 4.87 6.42
C ASP A 446 -15.30 5.65 5.68
N THR A 447 -15.58 6.91 5.33
CA THR A 447 -14.93 7.57 4.19
C THR A 447 -13.61 8.30 4.49
N SER A 448 -12.47 7.71 4.13
CA SER A 448 -11.28 8.44 3.64
C SER A 448 -10.16 7.52 3.12
N ASP A 449 -9.25 8.06 2.31
CA ASP A 449 -7.92 7.47 2.06
C ASP A 449 -6.95 7.81 3.21
N ILE A 450 -7.29 7.33 4.41
CA ILE A 450 -6.48 7.40 5.63
C ILE A 450 -6.48 6.02 6.28
N LEU A 451 -5.30 5.59 6.74
CA LEU A 451 -5.15 4.36 7.52
C LEU A 451 -5.52 4.61 9.00
N SER A 452 -6.81 4.84 9.22
CA SER A 452 -7.38 5.10 10.55
C SER A 452 -7.17 3.92 11.49
N ILE A 453 -6.54 4.19 12.63
CA ILE A 453 -6.51 3.28 13.79
C ILE A 453 -7.19 4.04 14.92
N ASP A 454 -8.46 3.73 15.17
CA ASP A 454 -9.15 4.15 16.39
C ASP A 454 -8.52 3.43 17.60
N ASP A 455 -8.33 4.17 18.67
CA ASP A 455 -7.66 3.79 19.90
C ASP A 455 -8.47 4.43 21.03
N GLU A 456 -8.84 3.66 22.07
CA GLU A 456 -9.67 4.16 23.18
C GLU A 456 -9.05 5.35 23.95
N GLY A 457 -7.80 5.73 23.65
CA GLY A 457 -7.16 6.99 24.07
C GLY A 457 -7.52 8.26 23.28
N GLY A 458 -8.05 8.13 22.05
CA GLY A 458 -8.60 9.23 21.23
C GLY A 458 -7.58 10.08 20.46
N TYR A 459 -6.98 9.54 19.40
CA TYR A 459 -6.25 10.28 18.35
C TYR A 459 -6.39 9.56 16.99
N ASP A 460 -6.83 10.26 15.94
CA ASP A 460 -7.09 9.68 14.61
C ASP A 460 -5.82 9.56 13.75
N ARG A 461 -5.31 8.33 13.56
CA ARG A 461 -4.03 8.03 12.88
C ARG A 461 -4.12 7.87 11.36
N GLY A 462 -2.97 7.98 10.68
CA GLY A 462 -2.79 7.52 9.31
C GLY A 462 -1.34 7.38 8.85
N HIS A 463 -1.15 6.68 7.74
CA HIS A 463 0.16 6.44 7.10
C HIS A 463 0.08 6.71 5.59
N SER A 464 1.18 7.13 4.98
CA SER A 464 1.32 7.20 3.52
C SER A 464 2.78 7.13 3.08
N ASN A 465 2.98 6.61 1.87
CA ASN A 465 4.24 6.65 1.12
C ASN A 465 4.25 7.72 0.01
N ASN A 466 3.18 8.52 -0.10
CA ASN A 466 3.07 9.62 -1.06
C ASN A 466 3.98 10.77 -0.61
N PRO A 467 4.91 11.28 -1.45
CA PRO A 467 5.78 12.41 -1.09
C PRO A 467 5.04 13.74 -0.86
N VAL A 468 3.72 13.83 -1.10
CA VAL A 468 2.91 14.99 -0.68
C VAL A 468 1.61 14.52 0.00
N VAL A 469 1.49 14.77 1.31
CA VAL A 469 0.34 14.43 2.15
C VAL A 469 -0.35 15.70 2.65
N ARG A 470 -1.69 15.72 2.66
CA ARG A 470 -2.47 16.79 3.30
C ARG A 470 -3.52 16.19 4.22
N MET A 471 -3.33 16.35 5.53
CA MET A 471 -4.26 15.88 6.55
C MET A 471 -5.61 16.63 6.40
N PRO A 472 -6.75 15.93 6.34
CA PRO A 472 -8.06 16.55 6.38
C PRO A 472 -8.37 17.02 7.81
N GLY A 473 -9.25 18.03 7.95
CA GLY A 473 -9.58 18.71 9.20
C GLY A 473 -10.41 17.92 10.23
N TRP A 474 -10.06 16.66 10.43
CA TRP A 474 -10.53 15.73 11.48
C TRP A 474 -9.42 14.77 11.92
N MET A 475 -8.37 14.59 11.12
CA MET A 475 -7.22 13.76 11.42
C MET A 475 -6.26 14.47 12.39
N GLU A 476 -5.70 13.73 13.33
CA GLU A 476 -4.82 14.28 14.38
C GLU A 476 -3.41 13.68 14.32
N ASP A 477 -3.26 12.40 13.99
CA ASP A 477 -1.97 11.69 13.97
C ASP A 477 -1.57 11.28 12.53
N PHE A 478 -0.33 11.53 12.12
CA PHE A 478 0.21 11.08 10.83
C PHE A 478 1.68 10.60 10.90
N TRP A 479 1.96 9.45 10.31
CA TRP A 479 3.30 8.86 10.18
C TRP A 479 3.69 8.66 8.71
N PHE A 480 4.73 9.36 8.26
CA PHE A 480 5.33 9.15 6.95
C PHE A 480 6.24 7.93 6.93
N THR A 481 6.16 7.12 5.87
CA THR A 481 7.08 5.99 5.65
C THR A 481 7.67 6.05 4.24
N ALA A 482 8.85 6.65 4.14
CA ALA A 482 9.62 6.75 2.90
C ALA A 482 9.93 5.36 2.30
N ALA A 483 9.76 5.25 0.99
CA ALA A 483 10.04 4.00 0.26
C ALA A 483 11.54 3.74 0.02
N ASP A 484 12.35 4.80 -0.03
CA ASP A 484 13.81 4.71 -0.07
C ASP A 484 14.49 5.93 0.61
N ALA A 485 15.83 5.85 0.69
CA ALA A 485 16.74 6.74 1.40
C ALA A 485 16.89 8.18 0.85
N ASN A 486 16.05 8.62 -0.09
CA ASN A 486 16.16 9.95 -0.72
C ASN A 486 14.79 10.63 -0.90
N ASN A 487 13.71 10.05 -0.35
CA ASN A 487 12.34 10.41 -0.69
C ASN A 487 11.69 11.30 0.37
N ALA A 488 12.08 12.58 0.36
CA ALA A 488 11.49 13.67 1.14
C ALA A 488 9.95 13.68 1.11
N GLY A 489 9.34 13.58 2.28
CA GLY A 489 7.92 13.66 2.53
C GLY A 489 7.47 15.08 2.86
N GLN A 490 6.54 15.60 2.07
CA GLN A 490 5.91 16.90 2.31
C GLN A 490 4.56 16.69 2.99
N VAL A 491 4.52 16.76 4.33
CA VAL A 491 3.30 16.59 5.11
C VAL A 491 2.73 17.95 5.50
N TYR A 492 1.44 18.16 5.27
CA TYR A 492 0.72 19.34 5.70
C TYR A 492 -0.48 18.95 6.58
N GLY A 493 -0.44 19.33 7.85
CA GLY A 493 -1.50 19.27 8.84
C GLY A 493 -2.66 20.23 8.57
N ASN A 494 -3.49 20.46 9.58
CA ASN A 494 -4.84 21.03 9.38
C ASN A 494 -5.26 22.21 10.29
N ARG A 495 -6.00 21.96 11.37
CA ARG A 495 -6.64 22.94 12.28
C ARG A 495 -6.82 22.40 13.71
N LEU A 496 -6.23 21.26 13.98
CA LEU A 496 -6.33 20.46 15.20
C LEU A 496 -4.90 20.22 15.68
N ASP A 497 -4.75 19.86 16.95
CA ASP A 497 -3.46 19.57 17.56
C ASP A 497 -2.85 18.32 16.87
N ASN A 498 -1.94 18.49 15.91
CA ASN A 498 -1.49 17.43 15.01
C ASN A 498 -0.17 16.79 15.44
N GLN A 499 -0.11 15.46 15.57
CA GLN A 499 1.14 14.72 15.73
C GLN A 499 1.64 14.24 14.35
N ILE A 500 2.75 14.80 13.87
CA ILE A 500 3.32 14.51 12.55
C ILE A 500 4.72 13.92 12.71
N PHE A 501 4.97 12.78 12.08
CA PHE A 501 6.28 12.13 12.07
C PHE A 501 6.79 11.93 10.64
N GLY A 502 8.01 12.39 10.39
CA GLY A 502 8.76 12.18 9.16
C GLY A 502 9.37 10.78 9.04
N SER A 503 10.38 10.69 8.20
CA SER A 503 10.92 9.45 7.64
C SER A 503 11.80 8.64 8.61
N GLY A 504 11.14 7.78 9.38
CA GLY A 504 11.78 6.58 9.97
C GLY A 504 11.83 6.40 11.49
N PRO A 505 10.81 6.78 12.29
CA PRO A 505 10.74 6.45 13.71
C PRO A 505 10.57 4.92 13.93
N GLY A 506 11.69 4.19 13.90
CA GLY A 506 11.73 2.73 14.05
C GLY A 506 13.05 2.08 13.60
N GLY A 507 13.76 2.72 12.66
CA GLY A 507 15.07 2.29 12.16
C GLY A 507 15.01 1.40 10.91
N TYR A 508 15.57 1.92 9.81
CA TYR A 508 15.52 1.42 8.43
C TYR A 508 14.15 1.59 7.74
N PRO A 509 14.08 2.18 6.51
CA PRO A 509 15.18 2.72 5.69
C PRO A 509 15.92 3.92 6.32
N PRO A 510 16.99 4.45 5.70
CA PRO A 510 17.47 5.79 6.01
C PRO A 510 16.36 6.82 5.75
N GLY A 511 16.29 7.87 6.55
CA GLY A 511 15.41 9.02 6.28
C GLY A 511 16.00 9.95 5.21
N GLY A 512 15.35 11.09 5.02
CA GLY A 512 15.84 12.18 4.17
C GLY A 512 15.00 13.45 4.33
N ASP A 513 15.57 14.55 3.85
CA ASP A 513 15.20 15.96 4.04
C ASP A 513 13.68 16.26 3.91
N ASP A 514 12.92 16.10 4.98
CA ASP A 514 11.45 16.17 5.00
C ASP A 514 10.92 17.62 5.12
N LEU A 515 9.68 17.86 4.68
CA LEU A 515 9.00 19.15 4.77
C LEU A 515 7.67 19.00 5.53
N LEU A 516 7.71 19.18 6.84
CA LEU A 516 6.58 18.90 7.73
C LEU A 516 5.98 20.23 8.22
N ALA A 517 4.68 20.42 8.01
CA ALA A 517 3.95 21.62 8.39
C ALA A 517 2.68 21.27 9.17
N GLY A 518 2.55 21.63 10.45
CA GLY A 518 1.34 21.36 11.26
C GLY A 518 0.14 22.25 10.88
N ALA A 519 0.45 23.51 10.53
CA ALA A 519 -0.46 24.53 9.99
C ALA A 519 -1.46 25.16 10.99
N GLY A 520 -1.60 24.63 12.21
CA GLY A 520 -2.27 25.31 13.32
C GLY A 520 -3.19 24.43 14.15
N GLY A 521 -3.13 24.65 15.46
CA GLY A 521 -3.34 23.62 16.48
C GLY A 521 -2.18 23.74 17.47
N SER A 522 -2.10 22.87 18.48
CA SER A 522 -0.89 22.68 19.29
C SER A 522 -0.14 21.44 18.79
N ASP A 523 0.68 21.64 17.76
CA ASP A 523 1.22 20.56 16.94
C ASP A 523 2.46 19.90 17.58
N ARG A 524 2.70 18.62 17.27
CA ARG A 524 3.88 17.86 17.70
C ARG A 524 4.54 17.24 16.46
N ILE A 525 5.61 17.85 15.98
CA ILE A 525 6.23 17.46 14.71
C ILE A 525 7.61 16.90 15.00
N SER A 526 7.90 15.71 14.47
CA SER A 526 9.22 15.09 14.48
C SER A 526 9.67 14.91 13.04
N GLY A 527 10.84 15.43 12.68
CA GLY A 527 11.50 15.17 11.41
C GLY A 527 12.01 13.72 11.37
N GLY A 528 13.30 13.54 11.65
CA GLY A 528 13.93 12.24 11.72
C GLY A 528 15.42 12.33 11.46
N PRO A 529 15.99 11.43 10.65
CA PRO A 529 17.32 11.57 10.08
C PRO A 529 17.23 12.15 8.66
N GLY A 530 17.56 13.43 8.49
CA GLY A 530 17.50 14.22 7.25
C GLY A 530 17.84 15.68 7.56
N ASP A 531 18.18 16.52 6.58
CA ASP A 531 18.28 17.98 6.82
C ASP A 531 16.86 18.59 6.71
N ASP A 532 16.06 18.46 7.78
CA ASP A 532 14.60 18.62 7.72
C ASP A 532 14.12 20.07 7.83
N THR A 533 12.94 20.37 7.27
CA THR A 533 12.26 21.67 7.40
C THR A 533 10.93 21.52 8.12
N LEU A 534 10.86 22.00 9.36
CA LEU A 534 9.70 21.88 10.23
C LEU A 534 8.99 23.22 10.43
N MET A 535 7.68 23.24 10.23
CA MET A 535 6.80 24.39 10.48
C MET A 535 5.67 23.97 11.41
N GLY A 536 5.52 24.61 12.57
CA GLY A 536 4.34 24.47 13.41
C GLY A 536 3.17 25.23 12.77
N GLY A 537 2.77 26.32 13.41
CA GLY A 537 1.84 27.28 12.88
C GLY A 537 1.48 28.34 13.92
N PRO A 538 0.21 28.75 13.98
CA PRO A 538 -0.34 29.41 15.16
C PRO A 538 -0.76 28.36 16.20
N GLY A 539 -0.02 28.26 17.32
CA GLY A 539 -0.15 27.16 18.29
C GLY A 539 0.55 27.39 19.64
N GLU A 540 0.65 26.34 20.45
CA GLU A 540 1.80 26.11 21.33
C GLU A 540 2.43 24.79 20.86
N ASP A 541 3.43 24.89 19.98
CA ASP A 541 3.92 23.77 19.17
C ASP A 541 5.18 23.11 19.75
N VAL A 542 5.44 21.86 19.36
CA VAL A 542 6.64 21.10 19.72
C VAL A 542 7.27 20.51 18.47
N LEU A 543 8.35 21.14 18.00
CA LEU A 543 9.12 20.71 16.84
C LEU A 543 10.41 20.01 17.29
N ILE A 544 10.66 18.83 16.75
CA ILE A 544 11.84 18.00 16.99
C ILE A 544 12.45 17.70 15.62
N GLY A 545 13.65 18.19 15.35
CA GLY A 545 14.43 17.84 14.15
C GLY A 545 14.84 16.37 14.19
N GLY A 546 16.13 16.09 14.40
CA GLY A 546 16.57 14.78 14.86
C GLY A 546 18.06 14.52 14.68
N ASP A 547 18.44 14.00 13.51
CA ASP A 547 19.80 13.68 13.11
C ASP A 547 20.11 14.30 11.73
N GLY A 548 20.32 15.62 11.71
CA GLY A 548 20.58 16.43 10.52
C GLY A 548 20.97 17.88 10.85
N ASN A 549 20.77 18.82 9.92
CA ASN A 549 20.95 20.27 10.13
C ASN A 549 19.60 20.97 9.93
N ASP A 550 18.76 20.93 10.95
CA ASP A 550 17.32 21.13 10.78
C ASP A 550 16.89 22.60 10.83
N SER A 551 15.92 22.97 9.99
CA SER A 551 15.32 24.31 9.92
C SER A 551 13.94 24.32 10.55
N LEU A 552 13.87 24.74 11.81
CA LEU A 552 12.65 24.78 12.62
C LEU A 552 12.04 26.20 12.62
N ARG A 553 10.72 26.27 12.42
CA ARG A 553 9.89 27.45 12.70
C ARG A 553 8.63 27.00 13.43
N GLY A 554 8.45 27.40 14.68
CA GLY A 554 7.16 27.29 15.38
C GLY A 554 6.14 28.22 14.71
N GLY A 555 5.91 29.38 15.31
CA GLY A 555 5.24 30.50 14.65
C GLY A 555 4.66 31.48 15.66
N PRO A 556 3.44 31.98 15.46
CA PRO A 556 2.73 32.73 16.51
C PRO A 556 2.33 31.82 17.68
N GLY A 557 3.28 31.55 18.59
CA GLY A 557 3.09 30.61 19.69
C GLY A 557 3.94 30.85 20.94
N ALA A 558 4.27 29.76 21.61
CA ALA A 558 5.13 29.71 22.80
C ALA A 558 5.87 28.36 22.82
N ASP A 559 6.67 28.16 21.79
CA ASP A 559 6.89 26.83 21.23
C ASP A 559 8.10 26.10 21.86
N VAL A 560 8.28 24.83 21.55
CA VAL A 560 9.47 24.06 21.92
C VAL A 560 10.17 23.62 20.64
N LEU A 561 11.40 24.10 20.43
CA LEU A 561 12.20 23.84 19.24
C LEU A 561 13.42 23.02 19.66
N ASP A 562 13.41 21.71 19.42
CA ASP A 562 14.52 20.79 19.69
C ASP A 562 15.21 20.38 18.38
N GLY A 563 16.43 20.85 18.14
CA GLY A 563 17.21 20.50 16.94
C GLY A 563 17.70 19.05 16.91
N GLY A 564 17.91 18.43 18.08
CA GLY A 564 18.51 17.09 18.16
C GLY A 564 20.03 17.07 17.92
N ARG A 565 20.47 16.80 16.69
CA ARG A 565 21.89 16.54 16.34
C ARG A 565 22.35 17.12 14.99
N GLY A 566 22.64 18.42 14.95
CA GLY A 566 23.70 18.89 14.05
C GLY A 566 24.08 20.35 14.19
N ARG A 567 23.50 21.18 13.32
CA ARG A 567 23.67 22.64 13.29
C ARG A 567 22.32 23.27 12.97
N ASP A 568 21.49 23.31 13.99
CA ASP A 568 20.06 23.44 13.84
C ASP A 568 19.64 24.91 14.00
N LEU A 569 18.67 25.34 13.19
CA LEU A 569 18.27 26.72 12.98
C LEU A 569 16.82 26.95 13.43
N ALA A 570 16.61 27.90 14.34
CA ALA A 570 15.28 28.48 14.55
C ALA A 570 15.12 29.74 13.67
N SER A 571 14.09 29.76 12.81
CA SER A 571 13.87 30.84 11.83
C SER A 571 12.55 31.61 12.02
N TYR A 572 12.67 32.93 12.15
CA TYR A 572 11.57 33.88 12.22
C TYR A 572 11.37 34.67 10.91
N TRP A 573 11.99 34.22 9.80
CA TRP A 573 12.05 34.90 8.50
C TRP A 573 10.70 35.32 7.92
N THR A 574 9.62 34.65 8.34
CA THR A 574 8.26 34.86 7.87
C THR A 574 7.33 35.54 8.88
N SER A 575 7.89 35.99 10.01
CA SER A 575 7.20 36.83 10.99
C SER A 575 6.75 38.16 10.39
N GLY A 576 5.53 38.59 10.74
CA GLY A 576 4.94 39.86 10.32
C GLY A 576 5.35 41.07 11.19
N SER A 577 6.24 40.89 12.16
CA SER A 577 6.79 41.90 13.07
C SER A 577 8.20 41.51 13.50
N SER A 578 8.95 42.44 14.10
CA SER A 578 10.21 42.11 14.75
C SER A 578 10.06 41.15 15.93
N VAL A 579 11.13 40.41 16.19
CA VAL A 579 11.30 39.42 17.25
C VAL A 579 12.44 39.81 18.19
N VAL A 580 12.36 39.30 19.41
CA VAL A 580 13.53 39.13 20.28
C VAL A 580 13.69 37.63 20.47
N ALA A 581 14.89 37.09 20.25
CA ALA A 581 15.18 35.66 20.39
C ALA A 581 16.52 35.45 21.11
N ASP A 582 16.49 34.95 22.35
CA ASP A 582 17.69 34.62 23.14
C ASP A 582 17.71 33.11 23.42
N LEU A 583 18.71 32.40 22.86
CA LEU A 583 18.88 30.95 23.00
C LEU A 583 18.94 30.47 24.46
N ARG A 584 19.26 31.36 25.41
CA ARG A 584 19.41 31.06 26.85
C ARG A 584 18.16 31.38 27.66
N SER A 585 17.22 32.18 27.13
CA SER A 585 16.22 32.87 27.97
C SER A 585 14.90 33.22 27.27
N ARG A 586 14.02 32.21 27.14
CA ARG A 586 12.60 32.34 26.73
C ARG A 586 11.77 33.44 27.41
N LEU A 587 12.21 33.93 28.58
CA LEU A 587 11.55 35.04 29.31
C LEU A 587 11.87 36.43 28.73
N GLN A 588 12.79 36.54 27.78
CA GLN A 588 13.14 37.79 27.08
C GLN A 588 12.59 37.84 25.65
N ASN A 589 12.18 36.70 25.10
CA ASN A 589 11.73 36.62 23.71
C ASN A 589 10.42 37.40 23.48
N THR A 590 10.24 37.92 22.27
CA THR A 590 9.03 38.65 21.83
C THR A 590 8.79 38.47 20.33
N GLY A 591 7.63 38.92 19.82
CA GLY A 591 7.24 38.74 18.42
C GLY A 591 6.57 37.38 18.20
N GLU A 592 6.92 36.66 17.13
CA GLU A 592 6.56 35.23 17.00
C GLU A 592 7.29 34.38 18.06
N ALA A 593 8.52 34.73 18.46
CA ALA A 593 9.32 33.98 19.44
C ALA A 593 8.79 33.98 20.91
N ALA A 594 7.60 34.49 21.17
CA ALA A 594 7.16 35.07 22.46
C ALA A 594 6.79 34.08 23.59
N GLY A 595 7.68 33.13 23.85
CA GLY A 595 7.57 32.11 24.89
C GLY A 595 8.53 30.93 24.65
N ASP A 596 9.05 30.86 23.42
CA ASP A 596 9.80 29.78 22.80
C ASP A 596 10.99 29.28 23.61
N THR A 597 11.10 27.96 23.68
CA THR A 597 12.18 27.24 24.36
C THR A 597 13.03 26.50 23.33
N TYR A 598 14.24 26.99 23.12
CA TYR A 598 15.24 26.34 22.27
C TYR A 598 15.94 25.20 23.04
N VAL A 599 16.12 24.06 22.37
CA VAL A 599 16.84 22.88 22.86
C VAL A 599 17.72 22.41 21.71
N ASN A 600 19.02 22.20 21.94
CA ASN A 600 19.98 21.78 20.90
C ASN A 600 20.01 22.67 19.62
N ILE A 601 19.43 23.88 19.61
CA ILE A 601 19.54 24.86 18.51
C ILE A 601 20.88 25.59 18.64
N GLN A 602 21.60 25.80 17.54
CA GLN A 602 22.80 26.64 17.51
C GLN A 602 22.59 27.95 16.76
N ASN A 603 21.68 27.99 15.79
CA ASN A 603 21.59 29.08 14.82
C ASN A 603 20.24 29.83 14.98
N LEU A 604 20.23 31.14 14.73
CA LEU A 604 19.03 31.98 14.71
C LEU A 604 18.95 32.78 13.41
N GLN A 605 17.75 32.85 12.83
CA GLN A 605 17.42 33.76 11.74
C GLN A 605 16.26 34.68 12.14
N GLY A 606 16.47 35.98 11.96
CA GLY A 606 15.48 37.03 12.16
C GLY A 606 14.39 37.03 11.10
N SER A 607 13.63 38.12 11.12
CA SER A 607 12.43 38.39 10.33
C SER A 607 12.76 39.24 9.09
N LYS A 608 12.09 40.39 8.93
CA LYS A 608 12.33 41.42 7.90
C LYS A 608 12.03 42.82 8.48
N ASN A 609 12.35 42.99 9.76
CA ASN A 609 12.10 44.17 10.59
C ASN A 609 13.18 44.21 11.68
N ASP A 610 13.45 45.38 12.24
CA ASP A 610 14.46 45.64 13.29
C ASP A 610 14.42 44.62 14.47
N ASP A 611 15.28 43.59 14.42
CA ASP A 611 15.27 42.40 15.30
C ASP A 611 16.36 42.40 16.39
N HIS A 612 16.23 41.52 17.38
CA HIS A 612 17.28 41.29 18.39
C HIS A 612 17.53 39.79 18.60
N LEU A 613 18.71 39.31 18.21
CA LEU A 613 19.12 37.90 18.23
C LEU A 613 20.30 37.68 19.19
N GLY A 614 20.22 36.63 20.01
CA GLY A 614 21.20 36.36 21.05
C GLY A 614 21.63 34.88 21.15
N GLY A 615 22.92 34.63 20.95
CA GLY A 615 23.61 33.35 21.11
C GLY A 615 23.74 32.86 22.56
N ASP A 616 24.39 31.72 22.79
CA ASP A 616 24.38 31.03 24.09
C ASP A 616 25.75 30.92 24.79
N ARG A 617 26.55 29.93 24.38
CA ARG A 617 27.86 29.44 24.88
C ARG A 617 28.47 28.38 23.95
N GLY A 618 27.75 27.96 22.90
CA GLY A 618 28.20 26.95 21.96
C GLY A 618 29.05 27.58 20.86
N ARG A 619 28.56 27.45 19.62
CA ARG A 619 29.08 28.18 18.47
C ARG A 619 27.90 28.49 17.56
N ASN A 620 27.47 29.74 17.59
CA ASN A 620 26.21 30.19 17.03
C ASN A 620 26.39 30.81 15.64
N GLU A 621 25.31 30.81 14.86
CA GLU A 621 25.23 31.53 13.59
C GLU A 621 23.95 32.35 13.60
N LEU A 622 24.11 33.67 13.59
CA LEU A 622 23.04 34.64 13.79
C LEU A 622 22.89 35.47 12.51
N SER A 623 21.70 35.45 11.91
CA SER A 623 21.39 36.25 10.72
C SER A 623 20.19 37.15 11.00
N GLY A 624 20.37 38.46 10.99
CA GLY A 624 19.28 39.43 11.16
C GLY A 624 18.35 39.41 9.95
N GLY A 625 18.80 40.03 8.86
CA GLY A 625 18.10 40.08 7.58
C GLY A 625 17.95 41.53 7.08
N PRO A 626 16.76 41.91 6.58
CA PRO A 626 16.41 43.31 6.36
C PRO A 626 15.79 43.92 7.64
N GLY A 627 16.50 44.82 8.30
CA GLY A 627 16.09 45.55 9.50
C GLY A 627 17.25 46.43 9.97
N ASP A 628 17.04 47.35 10.93
CA ASP A 628 18.16 47.91 11.71
C ASP A 628 18.41 46.96 12.92
N ASP A 629 19.14 45.85 12.71
CA ASP A 629 19.14 44.68 13.60
C ASP A 629 20.20 44.71 14.72
N LEU A 630 19.98 43.98 15.82
CA LEU A 630 20.92 43.82 16.95
C LEU A 630 21.29 42.34 17.16
N LEU A 631 22.56 41.99 16.97
CA LEU A 631 23.09 40.63 17.11
C LEU A 631 24.13 40.56 18.24
N GLU A 632 23.97 39.58 19.14
CA GLU A 632 24.90 39.28 20.24
C GLU A 632 25.30 37.79 20.21
N GLY A 633 26.55 37.42 19.89
CA GLY A 633 27.03 36.02 19.96
C GLY A 633 27.28 35.55 21.40
N ARG A 634 28.08 36.36 22.11
CA ARG A 634 28.43 36.37 23.55
C ARG A 634 29.58 35.47 23.99
N HIS A 635 29.63 34.21 23.55
CA HIS A 635 30.60 33.22 24.03
C HIS A 635 30.67 32.07 23.02
N GLY A 636 31.71 32.04 22.17
CA GLY A 636 31.79 31.06 21.12
C GLY A 636 32.77 31.44 20.01
N ASN A 637 32.72 30.73 18.90
CA ASN A 637 33.44 31.12 17.69
C ASN A 637 32.39 31.46 16.63
N ASP A 638 31.60 32.49 16.93
CA ASP A 638 30.29 32.72 16.35
C ASP A 638 30.39 33.38 14.96
N THR A 639 29.30 33.29 14.21
CA THR A 639 29.19 33.95 12.90
C THR A 639 27.96 34.84 12.88
N LEU A 640 28.16 36.15 12.82
CA LEU A 640 27.09 37.15 12.86
C LEU A 640 26.98 37.85 11.50
N ALA A 641 25.80 37.82 10.90
CA ALA A 641 25.48 38.57 9.70
C ALA A 641 24.28 39.49 9.97
N GLY A 642 24.49 40.81 9.98
CA GLY A 642 23.41 41.81 10.09
C GLY A 642 22.46 41.68 8.91
N GLY A 643 22.84 42.27 7.77
CA GLY A 643 22.21 42.01 6.49
C GLY A 643 22.00 43.27 5.67
N THR A 644 20.84 43.92 5.83
CA THR A 644 20.51 45.16 5.11
C THR A 644 19.76 46.16 5.98
N GLY A 645 20.51 46.83 6.86
CA GLY A 645 20.13 48.08 7.50
C GLY A 645 21.29 48.65 8.31
N SER A 646 21.00 49.33 9.42
CA SER A 646 22.00 50.01 10.25
C SER A 646 22.37 49.13 11.45
N ASP A 647 22.95 47.97 11.16
CA ASP A 647 23.00 46.85 12.09
C ASP A 647 24.00 47.05 13.24
N THR A 648 23.76 46.44 14.40
CA THR A 648 24.67 46.46 15.56
C THR A 648 25.09 45.05 15.91
N LEU A 649 26.36 44.73 15.70
CA LEU A 649 26.92 43.40 15.90
C LEU A 649 27.89 43.40 17.10
N THR A 650 27.66 42.50 18.04
CA THR A 650 28.61 42.18 19.12
C THR A 650 28.94 40.71 19.00
N GLY A 651 30.20 40.36 18.72
CA GLY A 651 30.72 38.99 18.82
C GLY A 651 30.65 38.54 20.28
N GLY A 652 31.76 38.57 21.01
CA GLY A 652 31.71 38.55 22.47
C GLY A 652 33.03 38.23 23.13
N THR A 653 33.30 36.93 23.28
CA THR A 653 34.57 36.36 23.72
C THR A 653 34.80 35.06 22.95
N GLU A 654 36.07 34.63 22.93
CA GLU A 654 36.58 33.65 21.96
C GLU A 654 36.72 34.30 20.55
N ASP A 655 36.71 33.60 19.40
CA ASP A 655 37.13 34.20 18.11
C ASP A 655 35.99 34.21 17.06
N ASP A 656 35.41 35.37 16.75
CA ASP A 656 34.17 35.50 15.95
C ASP A 656 34.39 35.99 14.49
N GLU A 657 33.42 35.72 13.60
CA GLU A 657 33.34 36.28 12.24
C GLU A 657 32.08 37.17 12.11
N LEU A 658 32.29 38.45 11.79
CA LEU A 658 31.25 39.49 11.76
C LEU A 658 31.08 40.07 10.34
N ILE A 659 29.84 40.16 9.87
CA ILE A 659 29.45 40.65 8.54
C ILE A 659 28.35 41.70 8.72
N GLY A 660 28.62 42.96 8.36
CA GLY A 660 27.65 44.03 8.46
C GLY A 660 26.62 43.97 7.32
N GLY A 661 27.11 43.94 6.08
CA GLY A 661 26.28 43.99 4.88
C GLY A 661 25.87 45.41 4.46
N PRO A 662 24.90 45.57 3.55
CA PRO A 662 24.52 46.89 3.04
C PRO A 662 23.72 47.86 3.95
N GLY A 663 24.38 48.54 4.90
CA GLY A 663 23.86 49.83 5.40
C GLY A 663 24.82 50.78 6.12
N LYS A 664 24.89 50.71 7.46
CA LYS A 664 25.67 51.62 8.34
C LYS A 664 25.93 50.97 9.69
N ASP A 665 26.96 50.14 9.74
CA ASP A 665 26.94 49.05 10.70
C ASP A 665 27.86 49.38 11.90
N LEU A 666 27.51 48.87 13.08
CA LEU A 666 28.17 49.17 14.34
C LEU A 666 28.67 47.88 14.99
N PHE A 667 29.97 47.62 14.86
CA PHE A 667 30.62 46.49 15.49
C PHE A 667 31.11 46.91 16.89
N VAL A 668 30.67 46.20 17.93
CA VAL A 668 30.91 46.57 19.33
C VAL A 668 31.95 45.64 19.97
N LEU A 669 33.09 46.20 20.37
CA LEU A 669 34.22 45.43 20.89
C LEU A 669 34.30 45.55 22.42
N GLY A 670 33.82 44.51 23.09
CA GLY A 670 34.00 44.33 24.54
C GLY A 670 35.43 43.92 24.91
N PRO A 671 35.82 43.95 26.20
CA PRO A 671 37.11 43.42 26.63
C PRO A 671 37.12 41.88 26.58
N HIS A 672 38.23 41.27 26.12
CA HIS A 672 38.39 39.82 25.93
C HIS A 672 37.69 39.22 24.69
N PHE A 673 37.58 40.02 23.63
CA PHE A 673 37.01 39.66 22.32
C PHE A 673 37.88 38.70 21.46
N GLY A 674 38.84 37.98 22.07
CA GLY A 674 39.69 36.99 21.38
C GLY A 674 40.27 37.45 20.04
N HIS A 675 40.06 36.69 18.95
CA HIS A 675 40.61 36.97 17.62
C HIS A 675 39.56 37.23 16.52
N ASP A 676 38.70 38.22 16.72
CA ASP A 676 37.64 38.60 15.77
C ASP A 676 38.10 39.00 14.35
N VAL A 677 37.26 38.68 13.36
CA VAL A 677 37.36 39.15 11.97
C VAL A 677 36.06 39.86 11.58
N ILE A 678 36.15 41.12 11.15
CA ILE A 678 35.06 41.77 10.40
C ILE A 678 35.37 41.62 8.90
N ALA A 679 34.51 40.90 8.19
CA ALA A 679 34.80 40.44 6.83
C ALA A 679 34.52 41.48 5.72
N ASP A 680 33.69 42.49 5.98
CA ASP A 680 33.21 43.43 4.96
C ASP A 680 33.16 44.92 5.39
N PHE A 681 33.93 45.32 6.42
CA PHE A 681 33.93 46.68 6.97
C PHE A 681 34.16 47.78 5.92
N ARG A 682 33.33 48.84 5.91
CA ARG A 682 33.39 49.94 4.93
C ARG A 682 33.78 51.28 5.60
N PRO A 683 35.05 51.71 5.50
CA PRO A 683 35.50 53.00 6.05
C PRO A 683 34.64 54.18 5.58
N GLY A 684 34.36 55.11 6.49
CA GLY A 684 33.45 56.24 6.28
C GLY A 684 31.95 55.92 6.23
N THR A 685 31.56 54.65 6.36
CA THR A 685 30.16 54.19 6.42
C THR A 685 29.88 53.51 7.75
N ASP A 686 30.71 52.53 8.10
CA ASP A 686 30.56 51.66 9.28
C ASP A 686 31.43 52.14 10.44
N ARG A 687 31.22 51.52 11.60
CA ARG A 687 31.83 51.95 12.86
C ARG A 687 32.26 50.81 13.77
N LEU A 688 33.36 51.04 14.45
CA LEU A 688 33.81 50.25 15.59
C LEU A 688 33.54 51.03 16.88
N ASP A 689 32.85 50.40 17.82
CA ASP A 689 32.71 50.90 19.18
C ASP A 689 33.80 50.29 20.06
N LEU A 690 34.77 51.14 20.45
CA LEU A 690 35.95 50.75 21.22
C LEU A 690 35.90 51.30 22.67
N ARG A 691 34.73 51.79 23.11
CA ARG A 691 34.56 52.50 24.40
C ARG A 691 35.07 51.70 25.61
N ASP A 692 34.82 50.40 25.64
CA ASP A 692 35.23 49.54 26.77
C ASP A 692 36.69 49.04 26.69
N LEU A 693 37.39 49.27 25.57
CA LEU A 693 38.82 48.95 25.42
C LEU A 693 39.75 49.99 26.09
N ALA A 694 39.20 51.15 26.48
CA ALA A 694 39.84 52.22 27.24
C ALA A 694 41.07 52.89 26.56
N PHE A 695 40.89 53.34 25.32
CA PHE A 695 41.76 54.32 24.67
C PHE A 695 41.57 55.74 25.25
N GLU A 696 42.59 56.60 25.20
CA GLU A 696 42.48 57.99 25.71
C GLU A 696 41.84 58.96 24.72
N SER A 697 41.99 58.75 23.40
CA SER A 697 41.33 59.53 22.35
C SER A 697 41.29 58.79 21.00
N VAL A 698 40.47 59.28 20.05
CA VAL A 698 40.29 58.66 18.72
C VAL A 698 41.61 58.57 17.92
N PRO A 699 42.50 59.58 17.91
CA PRO A 699 43.85 59.43 17.37
C PRO A 699 44.66 58.27 17.99
N ASP A 700 44.58 58.06 19.30
CA ASP A 700 45.34 56.98 19.97
C ASP A 700 44.82 55.58 19.61
N ALA A 701 43.53 55.47 19.24
CA ALA A 701 42.95 54.24 18.73
C ALA A 701 43.27 54.00 17.24
N LEU A 702 43.30 55.05 16.40
CA LEU A 702 43.73 54.95 15.00
C LEU A 702 45.22 54.56 14.90
N ASP A 703 46.09 55.18 15.68
CA ASP A 703 47.54 54.88 15.73
C ASP A 703 47.84 53.46 16.28
N ALA A 704 46.84 52.74 16.79
CA ALA A 704 46.96 51.35 17.27
C ALA A 704 46.66 50.29 16.19
N PHE A 705 46.12 50.66 15.03
CA PHE A 705 45.95 49.74 13.90
C PHE A 705 47.27 49.50 13.15
N THR A 706 47.48 48.27 12.70
CA THR A 706 48.70 47.81 12.01
C THR A 706 48.35 46.90 10.84
N ALA A 707 49.20 46.85 9.81
CA ALA A 707 48.92 46.02 8.62
C ALA A 707 49.33 44.57 8.85
N ASN A 708 48.40 43.63 8.66
CA ASN A 708 48.58 42.18 8.80
C ASN A 708 48.27 41.50 7.45
N ASP A 709 49.31 41.05 6.74
CA ASP A 709 49.28 40.49 5.37
C ASP A 709 48.54 41.30 4.26
N GLY A 710 47.98 42.46 4.60
CA GLY A 710 47.26 43.38 3.71
C GLY A 710 46.12 44.10 4.42
N ASP A 711 45.56 43.46 5.45
CA ASP A 711 44.37 43.88 6.18
C ASP A 711 44.73 44.72 7.43
N ALA A 712 43.80 45.57 7.88
CA ALA A 712 43.98 46.41 9.06
C ALA A 712 43.67 45.63 10.35
N ALA A 713 44.67 45.47 11.21
CA ALA A 713 44.57 44.70 12.46
C ALA A 713 44.84 45.55 13.71
N LEU A 714 43.98 45.44 14.71
CA LEU A 714 44.05 46.11 16.01
C LEU A 714 44.37 45.10 17.12
N HIS A 715 45.48 45.33 17.85
CA HIS A 715 45.92 44.44 18.92
C HIS A 715 45.70 45.06 20.31
N VAL A 716 44.83 44.48 21.14
CA VAL A 716 44.47 45.01 22.47
C VAL A 716 44.66 43.95 23.55
N ARG A 717 45.70 44.12 24.38
CA ARG A 717 45.98 43.33 25.62
C ARG A 717 46.18 41.81 25.46
N GLY A 718 46.01 41.27 24.26
CA GLY A 718 46.08 39.85 23.91
C GLY A 718 45.11 39.53 22.77
N ASP A 719 43.99 40.25 22.75
CA ASP A 719 42.90 40.20 21.79
C ASP A 719 43.33 40.88 20.46
N VAL A 720 42.76 40.46 19.31
CA VAL A 720 43.15 40.87 17.95
C VAL A 720 41.93 40.99 17.04
N LEU A 721 41.61 42.20 16.57
CA LEU A 721 40.57 42.42 15.56
C LEU A 721 41.21 42.56 14.18
N VAL A 722 40.69 41.91 13.16
CA VAL A 722 41.09 42.09 11.75
C VAL A 722 39.92 42.63 10.91
N LEU A 723 40.16 43.68 10.13
CA LEU A 723 39.22 44.23 9.15
C LEU A 723 39.63 43.75 7.75
N SER A 724 38.98 42.72 7.21
CA SER A 724 39.48 42.08 5.99
C SER A 724 39.23 42.92 4.74
N GLY A 725 40.24 43.03 3.87
CA GLY A 725 40.21 43.86 2.67
C GLY A 725 40.37 45.37 2.91
N VAL A 726 40.59 45.83 4.15
CA VAL A 726 40.74 47.25 4.51
C VAL A 726 42.21 47.59 4.77
N ASP A 727 42.76 48.59 4.06
CA ASP A 727 44.09 49.14 4.38
C ASP A 727 43.99 50.08 5.60
N VAL A 728 44.97 50.03 6.50
CA VAL A 728 45.06 50.92 7.68
C VAL A 728 44.98 52.41 7.30
N GLY A 729 45.46 52.77 6.10
CA GLY A 729 45.42 54.13 5.57
C GLY A 729 44.04 54.64 5.11
N ASP A 730 43.04 53.76 4.99
CA ASP A 730 41.66 54.14 4.62
C ASP A 730 40.78 54.44 5.85
N LEU A 731 41.21 54.04 7.06
CA LEU A 731 40.50 54.29 8.32
C LEU A 731 40.57 55.78 8.74
N GLN A 732 39.46 56.30 9.26
CA GLN A 732 39.36 57.71 9.68
C GLN A 732 38.62 57.89 11.01
N ALA A 733 38.77 59.07 11.62
CA ALA A 733 38.14 59.43 12.90
C ALA A 733 36.58 59.49 12.88
N GLY A 734 35.95 59.25 11.73
CA GLY A 734 34.50 59.07 11.62
C GLY A 734 34.02 57.64 11.89
N ASP A 735 34.95 56.68 11.90
CA ASP A 735 34.74 55.24 11.89
C ASP A 735 34.89 54.62 13.29
N LEU A 736 35.33 55.39 14.29
CA LEU A 736 35.54 54.93 15.66
C LEU A 736 34.63 55.67 16.64
N LEU A 737 34.09 54.97 17.65
CA LEU A 737 33.43 55.54 18.82
C LEU A 737 34.26 55.30 20.10
N LEU A 738 34.37 56.35 20.92
CA LEU A 738 35.03 56.43 22.22
C LEU A 738 34.28 57.41 23.13
#